data_AF-A0A0D2JFP7-F1
#
_entry.id   AF-A0A0D2JFP7-F1
#
_cell.length_a   1.000
_cell.length_b   1.000
_cell.length_c   1.000
_cell.angle_alpha   90.00
_cell.angle_beta   90.00
_cell.angle_gamma   90.00
#
_symmetry.space_group_name_H-M   'P 1'
#
loop_
_entity.id
_entity.type
_entity.pdbx_description
1 polymer ?
#
loop_
_entity_poly.entity_id
_entity_poly.type
_entity_poly.pdbx_seq_one_letter_code
_entity_poly.pdbx_strand_id
1 'polypeptide(L)'
;MPPSLDFAMIDSMTGTAFQGNPTPVFVLDHLKEWPTERTMQIISREMNQSETIFVKRAVGGKDPSYFTRSFTPYAEEPFCGHGLLAAAILLIRPESAEKMTFRTVDGIIVKTQVVAADHSASHKDDLGEKCSIKLEIPAFPVNEWFNSDTMLRSQMAECLGLQPSQILALGRNSLHDLVIELDPTIDFSAAGMEIDAVELMNASPPGTRSQIITSRGGGQSADFLKRVFAYGSEDQATGSTYCVLIPYWSSKLSQSSSCMKAKQVSKRTGEAEIETVTSDPGRTFSTTWGRSDALTIEDGTYSKLPGIDPSQLEVTKTITPKALVANKDLVFGRTFTDHMLSIEWTASQGWLVPRITPYQNFSLDPATCVFHYAFECFEGMKAYKCPHDDSLRLFRPEKNMARLNKSAARIALPTFDGDKLIELMGKLCRMDERFIASEKGYSLYIRPTLIGTQRTLGVGPPGSALLYVIASPVGPYYPTGFKAISLEATDYAVRAWPGGVGDKKLGANYAPCVVPQLKAAQRGLHQNLWLFGPEEYITEVGTMNLFVCMKNKETGHKELVTAPLDGTILEGVTRDSVLTLARERLEPEGWTVHERYMTMGELAEAESEGRLLEVFGTGTAAIVAPVRKIAWKDRMLDCGLKETEEAGEIALRMKGWIEGIQYGDEEHPWSVKIP
;
A
#
# COMPACT_ATOMS: atom_id res chain seq x y z
N MET A 1 26.82 -18.31 -19.90
CA MET A 1 25.67 -19.17 -19.57
C MET A 1 24.70 -18.36 -18.74
N PRO A 2 23.38 -18.47 -18.93
CA PRO A 2 22.43 -17.91 -17.98
C PRO A 2 22.73 -18.47 -16.57
N PRO A 3 22.55 -17.69 -15.50
CA PRO A 3 22.74 -18.19 -14.14
C PRO A 3 21.76 -19.34 -13.88
N SER A 4 22.28 -20.51 -13.48
CA SER A 4 21.47 -21.63 -13.01
C SER A 4 21.40 -21.59 -11.49
N LEU A 5 20.19 -21.66 -10.94
CA LEU A 5 19.95 -21.85 -9.51
C LEU A 5 19.36 -23.23 -9.32
N ASP A 6 20.02 -24.05 -8.52
CA ASP A 6 19.51 -25.35 -8.13
C ASP A 6 18.47 -25.19 -7.01
N PHE A 7 17.38 -25.96 -7.11
CA PHE A 7 16.36 -26.05 -6.07
C PHE A 7 15.88 -27.48 -5.94
N ALA A 8 15.29 -27.80 -4.79
CA ALA A 8 14.54 -29.03 -4.60
C ALA A 8 13.07 -28.69 -4.32
N MET A 9 12.16 -29.48 -4.89
CA MET A 9 10.76 -29.45 -4.48
C MET A 9 10.56 -30.49 -3.37
N ILE A 10 10.10 -30.05 -2.20
CA ILE A 10 9.90 -30.91 -1.04
C ILE A 10 8.42 -30.89 -0.65
N ASP A 11 7.77 -32.05 -0.68
CA ASP A 11 6.42 -32.21 -0.13
C ASP A 11 6.49 -32.37 1.38
N SER A 12 6.20 -31.28 2.10
CA SER A 12 6.19 -31.26 3.56
C SER A 12 4.81 -31.66 4.12
N MET A 13 4.73 -32.01 5.41
CA MET A 13 3.48 -32.35 6.11
C MET A 13 2.77 -33.64 5.65
N THR A 14 3.48 -34.53 4.94
CA THR A 14 2.99 -35.83 4.49
C THR A 14 4.05 -36.91 4.67
N GLY A 15 3.60 -38.15 4.86
CA GLY A 15 4.45 -39.35 4.75
C GLY A 15 4.27 -40.10 3.44
N THR A 16 3.64 -39.48 2.44
CA THR A 16 3.34 -40.05 1.13
C THR A 16 3.71 -39.04 0.05
N ALA A 17 4.52 -39.46 -0.92
CA ALA A 17 4.97 -38.62 -2.04
C ALA A 17 3.81 -37.88 -2.73
N PHE A 18 4.00 -36.57 -3.01
CA PHE A 18 3.06 -35.69 -3.75
C PHE A 18 1.69 -35.47 -3.11
N GLN A 19 1.49 -35.86 -1.86
CA GLN A 19 0.22 -35.68 -1.12
C GLN A 19 0.30 -34.57 -0.06
N GLY A 20 1.48 -33.96 0.12
CA GLY A 20 1.73 -32.92 1.11
C GLY A 20 1.66 -31.51 0.52
N ASN A 21 2.36 -30.58 1.15
CA ASN A 21 2.51 -29.24 0.62
C ASN A 21 3.84 -29.10 -0.13
N PRO A 22 3.83 -28.99 -1.48
CA PRO A 22 5.03 -28.83 -2.28
C PRO A 22 5.69 -27.48 -2.03
N THR A 23 6.94 -27.51 -1.59
CA THR A 23 7.71 -26.31 -1.28
C THR A 23 9.02 -26.30 -2.06
N PRO A 24 9.23 -25.35 -2.98
CA PRO A 24 10.52 -25.13 -3.61
C PRO A 24 11.50 -24.54 -2.59
N VAL A 25 12.66 -25.17 -2.43
CA VAL A 25 13.72 -24.74 -1.52
C VAL A 25 15.01 -24.51 -2.30
N PHE A 26 15.54 -23.30 -2.21
CA PHE A 26 16.79 -22.87 -2.82
C PHE A 26 17.89 -22.74 -1.77
N VAL A 27 18.95 -23.54 -1.89
CA VAL A 27 20.13 -23.45 -1.01
C VAL A 27 21.19 -22.56 -1.64
N LEU A 28 21.40 -21.39 -1.06
CA LEU A 28 22.18 -20.30 -1.65
C LEU A 28 23.59 -20.16 -1.03
N ASP A 29 24.09 -21.21 -0.37
CA ASP A 29 25.41 -21.25 0.28
C ASP A 29 26.57 -20.93 -0.69
N HIS A 30 26.39 -21.25 -1.98
CA HIS A 30 27.38 -21.00 -3.03
C HIS A 30 27.45 -19.53 -3.49
N LEU A 31 26.43 -18.72 -3.19
CA LEU A 31 26.41 -17.30 -3.54
C LEU A 31 27.09 -16.48 -2.46
N LYS A 32 27.91 -15.50 -2.86
CA LYS A 32 28.55 -14.58 -1.90
C LYS A 32 27.52 -13.70 -1.19
N GLU A 33 26.56 -13.16 -1.92
CA GLU A 33 25.49 -12.28 -1.42
C GLU A 33 24.12 -12.94 -1.65
N TRP A 34 23.08 -12.40 -1.01
CA TRP A 34 21.72 -12.82 -1.32
C TRP A 34 21.32 -12.30 -2.71
N PRO A 35 20.55 -13.06 -3.50
CA PRO A 35 19.78 -12.46 -4.60
C PRO A 35 18.92 -11.31 -4.04
N THR A 36 18.65 -10.32 -4.88
CA THR A 36 17.76 -9.21 -4.47
C THR A 36 16.37 -9.74 -4.13
N GLU A 37 15.65 -9.05 -3.25
CA GLU A 37 14.26 -9.37 -2.90
C GLU A 37 13.40 -9.54 -4.15
N ARG A 38 13.51 -8.59 -5.09
CA ARG A 38 12.88 -8.66 -6.42
C ARG A 38 13.20 -9.96 -7.17
N THR A 39 14.45 -10.41 -7.15
CA THR A 39 14.85 -11.66 -7.82
C THR A 39 14.19 -12.87 -7.18
N MET A 40 14.21 -12.93 -5.85
CA MET A 40 13.55 -14.00 -5.11
C MET A 40 12.04 -13.99 -5.33
N GLN A 41 11.39 -12.82 -5.33
CA GLN A 41 9.97 -12.68 -5.62
C GLN A 41 9.59 -13.17 -7.03
N ILE A 42 10.44 -12.89 -8.03
CA ILE A 42 10.25 -13.40 -9.40
C ILE A 42 10.36 -14.92 -9.44
N ILE A 43 11.38 -15.49 -8.79
CA ILE A 43 11.55 -16.94 -8.70
C ILE A 43 10.33 -17.58 -8.02
N SER A 44 9.86 -17.02 -6.91
CA SER A 44 8.71 -17.54 -6.17
C SER A 44 7.43 -17.53 -7.01
N ARG A 45 7.25 -16.48 -7.83
CA ARG A 45 6.12 -16.40 -8.75
C ARG A 45 6.22 -17.42 -9.89
N GLU A 46 7.42 -17.65 -10.42
CA GLU A 46 7.66 -18.68 -11.44
C GLU A 46 7.40 -20.09 -10.88
N MET A 47 7.74 -20.34 -9.61
CA MET A 47 7.47 -21.62 -8.94
C MET A 47 5.98 -21.84 -8.67
N ASN A 48 5.22 -20.75 -8.48
CA ASN A 48 3.76 -20.74 -8.31
C ASN A 48 3.26 -21.78 -7.27
N GLN A 49 3.98 -21.91 -6.16
CA GLN A 49 3.56 -22.66 -4.98
C GLN A 49 3.12 -21.68 -3.89
N SER A 50 2.50 -22.19 -2.81
CA SER A 50 2.04 -21.36 -1.69
C SER A 50 3.20 -20.51 -1.13
N GLU A 51 4.37 -21.11 -0.97
CA GLU A 51 5.60 -20.44 -0.56
C GLU A 51 6.85 -21.05 -1.22
N THR A 52 7.82 -20.20 -1.51
CA THR A 52 9.18 -20.54 -1.96
C THR A 52 10.19 -20.10 -0.91
N ILE A 53 11.13 -20.98 -0.57
CA ILE A 53 12.07 -20.77 0.53
C ILE A 53 13.47 -20.62 -0.01
N PHE A 54 14.14 -19.55 0.41
CA PHE A 54 15.55 -19.33 0.14
C PHE A 54 16.31 -19.44 1.45
N VAL A 55 17.33 -20.29 1.47
CA VAL A 55 18.10 -20.59 2.67
C VAL A 55 19.59 -20.37 2.42
N LYS A 56 20.26 -19.77 3.40
CA LYS A 56 21.70 -19.54 3.37
C LYS A 56 22.32 -19.77 4.75
N ARG A 57 23.41 -20.52 4.80
CA ARG A 57 24.15 -20.82 6.03
C ARG A 57 24.70 -19.56 6.67
N ALA A 58 24.47 -19.41 7.98
CA ALA A 58 25.09 -18.38 8.80
C ALA A 58 26.56 -18.74 9.09
N VAL A 59 27.43 -17.74 9.11
CA VAL A 59 28.86 -17.93 9.42
C VAL A 59 29.09 -17.80 10.92
N GLY A 60 29.58 -18.86 11.56
CA GLY A 60 29.96 -18.91 12.97
C GLY A 60 28.88 -19.50 13.91
N GLY A 61 29.30 -20.42 14.79
CA GLY A 61 28.44 -21.13 15.75
C GLY A 61 28.87 -22.60 15.94
N LYS A 62 28.50 -23.22 17.07
CA LYS A 62 28.71 -24.67 17.31
C LYS A 62 27.65 -25.54 16.61
N ASP A 63 26.41 -25.03 16.51
CA ASP A 63 25.29 -25.72 15.86
C ASP A 63 25.00 -25.10 14.46
N PRO A 64 24.55 -25.89 13.47
CA PRO A 64 24.13 -25.39 12.17
C PRO A 64 23.08 -24.27 12.29
N SER A 65 23.37 -23.09 11.76
CA SER A 65 22.41 -21.97 11.71
C SER A 65 22.27 -21.47 10.28
N TYR A 66 21.05 -21.11 9.91
CA TYR A 66 20.68 -20.67 8.58
C TYR A 66 19.80 -19.43 8.64
N PHE A 67 20.01 -18.51 7.72
CA PHE A 67 19.10 -17.41 7.44
C PHE A 67 18.10 -17.86 6.39
N THR A 68 16.83 -17.51 6.57
CA THR A 68 15.74 -17.92 5.67
C THR A 68 14.91 -16.74 5.23
N ARG A 69 14.57 -16.70 3.95
CA ARG A 69 13.59 -15.80 3.35
C ARG A 69 12.46 -16.62 2.75
N SER A 70 11.23 -16.28 3.07
CA SER A 70 10.04 -17.04 2.66
C SER A 70 9.15 -16.15 1.81
N PHE A 71 8.77 -16.58 0.62
CA PHE A 71 8.01 -15.75 -0.31
C PHE A 71 6.79 -16.49 -0.82
N THR A 72 5.63 -15.85 -0.76
CA THR A 72 4.47 -16.23 -1.58
C THR A 72 4.69 -15.77 -3.03
N PRO A 73 3.80 -16.09 -3.98
CA PRO A 73 3.84 -15.51 -5.33
C PRO A 73 3.71 -13.97 -5.36
N TYR A 74 3.28 -13.36 -4.25
CA TYR A 74 2.90 -11.95 -4.16
C TYR A 74 3.81 -11.11 -3.27
N ALA A 75 4.31 -11.66 -2.16
CA ALA A 75 5.10 -10.93 -1.17
C ALA A 75 6.00 -11.86 -0.33
N GLU A 76 7.02 -11.28 0.32
CA GLU A 76 7.76 -11.96 1.40
C GLU A 76 6.90 -12.09 2.65
N GLU A 77 6.94 -13.26 3.28
CA GLU A 77 6.27 -13.54 4.54
C GLU A 77 7.31 -13.65 5.67
N PRO A 78 7.00 -13.09 6.86
CA PRO A 78 7.90 -13.06 8.01
C PRO A 78 8.29 -14.45 8.52
N PHE A 79 7.40 -15.43 8.30
CA PHE A 79 7.54 -16.79 8.80
C PHE A 79 6.68 -17.79 8.01
N CYS A 80 7.30 -18.89 7.57
CA CYS A 80 6.63 -20.00 6.90
C CYS A 80 7.03 -21.35 7.52
N GLY A 81 6.19 -21.89 8.42
CA GLY A 81 6.55 -23.09 9.19
C GLY A 81 6.75 -24.36 8.36
N HIS A 82 5.91 -24.62 7.36
CA HIS A 82 6.07 -25.81 6.50
C HIS A 82 7.26 -25.64 5.53
N GLY A 83 7.55 -24.41 5.12
CA GLY A 83 8.75 -24.10 4.33
C GLY A 83 10.04 -24.29 5.11
N LEU A 84 10.05 -23.97 6.41
CA LEU A 84 11.17 -24.31 7.29
C LEU A 84 11.29 -25.82 7.50
N LEU A 85 10.18 -26.56 7.53
CA LEU A 85 10.19 -28.03 7.54
C LEU A 85 10.85 -28.56 6.26
N ALA A 86 10.43 -28.09 5.09
CA ALA A 86 11.01 -28.44 3.79
C ALA A 86 12.52 -28.11 3.72
N ALA A 87 12.92 -26.93 4.19
CA ALA A 87 14.32 -26.53 4.25
C ALA A 87 15.13 -27.43 5.20
N ALA A 88 14.55 -27.80 6.35
CA ALA A 88 15.18 -28.73 7.27
C ALA A 88 15.38 -30.10 6.60
N ILE A 89 14.34 -30.67 5.96
CA ILE A 89 14.42 -31.95 5.23
C ILE A 89 15.57 -31.93 4.22
N LEU A 90 15.68 -30.87 3.42
CA LEU A 90 16.71 -30.75 2.39
C LEU A 90 18.12 -30.60 2.98
N LEU A 91 18.25 -29.94 4.14
CA LEU A 91 19.54 -29.66 4.77
C LEU A 91 20.03 -30.77 5.69
N ILE A 92 19.18 -31.74 6.04
CA ILE A 92 19.57 -32.92 6.82
C ILE A 92 20.64 -33.70 6.08
N ARG A 93 21.69 -34.08 6.81
CA ARG A 93 22.70 -35.01 6.34
C ARG A 93 22.44 -36.39 6.93
N PRO A 94 22.61 -37.49 6.16
CA PRO A 94 22.30 -38.86 6.61
C PRO A 94 23.03 -39.34 7.88
N GLU A 95 24.06 -38.62 8.35
CA GLU A 95 24.99 -39.11 9.37
C GLU A 95 24.92 -38.38 10.72
N SER A 96 23.94 -37.50 10.94
CA SER A 96 23.88 -36.69 12.18
C SER A 96 22.46 -36.37 12.64
N ALA A 97 22.19 -36.58 13.94
CA ALA A 97 21.02 -36.03 14.64
C ALA A 97 21.21 -34.51 14.80
N GLU A 98 21.04 -33.76 13.71
CA GLU A 98 21.33 -32.33 13.69
C GLU A 98 20.22 -31.53 14.38
N LYS A 99 20.62 -30.72 15.35
CA LYS A 99 19.85 -29.54 15.74
C LYS A 99 20.26 -28.41 14.80
N MET A 100 19.31 -27.71 14.23
CA MET A 100 19.59 -26.53 13.43
C MET A 100 18.73 -25.35 13.87
N THR A 101 19.20 -24.14 13.60
CA THR A 101 18.51 -22.90 13.93
C THR A 101 18.27 -22.08 12.69
N PHE A 102 17.01 -21.85 12.35
CA PHE A 102 16.60 -20.91 11.31
C PHE A 102 16.37 -19.52 11.90
N ARG A 103 16.83 -18.50 11.18
CA ARG A 103 16.66 -17.09 11.50
C ARG A 103 15.95 -16.42 10.33
N THR A 104 14.71 -15.99 10.54
CA THR A 104 13.97 -15.25 9.51
C THR A 104 14.44 -13.79 9.44
N VAL A 105 14.08 -13.09 8.37
CA VAL A 105 14.43 -11.67 8.16
C VAL A 105 13.87 -10.76 9.25
N ASP A 106 12.73 -11.12 9.84
CA ASP A 106 12.12 -10.40 10.96
C ASP A 106 12.62 -10.85 12.35
N GLY A 107 13.73 -11.59 12.38
CA GLY A 107 14.38 -11.98 13.63
C GLY A 107 13.69 -13.13 14.38
N ILE A 108 12.74 -13.83 13.76
CA ILE A 108 12.14 -15.04 14.34
C ILE A 108 13.19 -16.15 14.31
N ILE A 109 13.44 -16.74 15.48
CA ILE A 109 14.39 -17.83 15.66
C ILE A 109 13.60 -19.12 15.86
N VAL A 110 13.78 -20.06 14.93
CA VAL A 110 13.13 -21.38 14.98
C VAL A 110 14.20 -22.44 15.14
N LYS A 111 14.15 -23.16 16.25
CA LYS A 111 15.03 -24.32 16.46
C LYS A 111 14.36 -25.55 15.92
N THR A 112 15.14 -26.41 15.31
CA THR A 112 14.64 -27.69 14.80
C THR A 112 15.48 -28.83 15.32
N GLN A 113 14.84 -29.99 15.43
CA GLN A 113 15.47 -31.23 15.82
C GLN A 113 14.91 -32.37 14.98
N VAL A 114 15.79 -33.11 14.31
CA VAL A 114 15.40 -34.37 13.66
C VAL A 114 15.09 -35.41 14.75
N VAL A 115 13.92 -36.03 14.66
CA VAL A 115 13.40 -36.96 15.67
C VAL A 115 13.62 -38.41 15.25
N ALA A 116 13.36 -38.72 13.99
CA ALA A 116 13.53 -40.04 13.40
C ALA A 116 13.63 -39.94 11.88
N ALA A 117 14.47 -40.77 11.26
CA ALA A 117 14.43 -41.08 9.85
C ALA A 117 14.00 -42.55 9.72
N ASP A 118 12.92 -42.80 8.98
CA ASP A 118 12.43 -44.13 8.65
C ASP A 118 12.76 -44.39 7.17
N HIS A 119 13.72 -45.29 6.96
CA HIS A 119 14.20 -45.70 5.64
C HIS A 119 13.32 -46.80 5.01
N SER A 120 12.18 -47.16 5.62
CA SER A 120 11.27 -48.15 5.08
C SER A 120 10.26 -47.53 4.11
N ALA A 121 10.31 -47.94 2.85
CA ALA A 121 9.28 -47.58 1.87
C ALA A 121 7.97 -48.28 2.24
N SER A 122 6.93 -47.50 2.55
CA SER A 122 5.64 -48.03 3.00
C SER A 122 4.78 -48.61 1.86
N HIS A 123 5.05 -48.19 0.61
CA HIS A 123 4.35 -48.62 -0.59
C HIS A 123 5.29 -48.57 -1.80
N LYS A 124 5.02 -49.34 -2.86
CA LYS A 124 5.83 -49.38 -4.08
C LYS A 124 5.88 -48.04 -4.84
N ASP A 125 4.89 -47.19 -4.61
CA ASP A 125 4.71 -45.89 -5.27
C ASP A 125 5.21 -44.70 -4.40
N ASP A 126 5.73 -44.98 -3.20
CA ASP A 126 6.26 -43.97 -2.29
C ASP A 126 7.74 -43.71 -2.61
N LEU A 127 8.03 -42.54 -3.19
CA LEU A 127 9.38 -42.15 -3.61
C LEU A 127 10.06 -41.34 -2.51
N GLY A 128 10.85 -41.99 -1.65
CA GLY A 128 11.72 -41.31 -0.69
C GLY A 128 11.78 -41.93 0.69
N GLU A 129 12.60 -41.33 1.56
CA GLU A 129 12.70 -41.68 2.98
C GLU A 129 11.73 -40.80 3.78
N LYS A 130 11.15 -41.36 4.85
CA LYS A 130 10.30 -40.58 5.75
C LYS A 130 11.16 -40.00 6.86
N CYS A 131 10.93 -38.75 7.21
CA CYS A 131 11.60 -38.14 8.36
C CYS A 131 10.64 -37.30 9.19
N SER A 132 10.83 -37.33 10.50
CA SER A 132 10.10 -36.51 11.45
C SER A 132 11.02 -35.42 12.00
N ILE A 133 10.58 -34.17 11.90
CA ILE A 133 11.34 -33.00 12.36
C ILE A 133 10.46 -32.22 13.34
N LYS A 134 11.00 -31.93 14.53
CA LYS A 134 10.40 -31.02 15.49
C LYS A 134 10.80 -29.59 15.16
N LEU A 135 9.82 -28.68 15.16
CA LEU A 135 10.03 -27.24 15.04
C LEU A 135 9.57 -26.55 16.33
N GLU A 136 10.44 -25.77 16.96
CA GLU A 136 10.06 -24.83 18.03
C GLU A 136 9.50 -23.55 17.40
N ILE A 137 8.17 -23.43 17.36
CA ILE A 137 7.46 -22.31 16.70
C ILE A 137 6.88 -21.31 17.73
N PRO A 138 6.76 -20.01 17.38
CA PRO A 138 6.16 -19.01 18.26
C PRO A 138 4.65 -19.24 18.47
N ALA A 139 4.07 -18.64 19.50
CA ALA A 139 2.64 -18.67 19.78
C ALA A 139 1.99 -17.30 19.54
N PHE A 140 0.89 -17.27 18.79
CA PHE A 140 0.06 -16.10 18.53
C PHE A 140 -1.38 -16.39 18.97
N PRO A 141 -1.72 -16.11 20.24
CA PRO A 141 -3.01 -16.51 20.80
C PRO A 141 -4.19 -15.84 20.09
N VAL A 142 -5.28 -16.59 19.96
CA VAL A 142 -6.55 -16.13 19.41
C VAL A 142 -7.37 -15.49 20.52
N ASN A 143 -7.89 -14.30 20.27
CA ASN A 143 -8.94 -13.72 21.09
C ASN A 143 -10.29 -13.92 20.40
N GLU A 144 -11.30 -14.37 21.11
CA GLU A 144 -12.63 -14.60 20.56
C GLU A 144 -13.47 -13.31 20.46
N TRP A 145 -12.86 -12.23 19.95
CA TRP A 145 -13.46 -10.90 19.88
C TRP A 145 -14.76 -10.85 19.08
N PHE A 146 -14.93 -11.75 18.13
CA PHE A 146 -16.08 -11.79 17.24
C PHE A 146 -17.18 -12.72 17.72
N ASN A 147 -17.04 -13.36 18.88
CA ASN A 147 -18.06 -14.29 19.38
C ASN A 147 -19.43 -13.64 19.53
N SER A 148 -19.48 -12.38 19.97
CA SER A 148 -20.71 -11.60 20.13
C SER A 148 -21.22 -10.97 18.82
N ASP A 149 -20.46 -11.06 17.73
CA ASP A 149 -20.84 -10.49 16.44
C ASP A 149 -21.82 -11.41 15.70
N THR A 150 -23.10 -11.20 15.96
CA THR A 150 -24.19 -11.97 15.34
C THR A 150 -24.32 -11.76 13.84
N MET A 151 -23.92 -10.59 13.32
CA MET A 151 -23.97 -10.29 11.90
C MET A 151 -22.86 -11.04 11.16
N LEU A 152 -21.62 -10.93 11.64
CA LEU A 152 -20.50 -11.66 11.06
C LEU A 152 -20.74 -13.17 11.14
N ARG A 153 -21.27 -13.68 12.26
CA ARG A 153 -21.62 -15.10 12.37
C ARG A 153 -22.64 -15.54 11.33
N SER A 154 -23.65 -14.71 11.06
CA SER A 154 -24.65 -15.02 10.04
C SER A 154 -24.05 -15.03 8.64
N GLN A 155 -23.18 -14.07 8.33
CA GLN A 155 -22.47 -13.99 7.05
C GLN A 155 -21.52 -15.17 6.84
N MET A 156 -20.70 -15.51 7.84
CA MET A 156 -19.82 -16.68 7.76
C MET A 156 -20.62 -17.98 7.61
N ALA A 157 -21.76 -18.09 8.30
CA ALA A 157 -22.62 -19.26 8.16
C ALA A 157 -23.21 -19.34 6.75
N GLU A 158 -23.67 -18.23 6.18
CA GLU A 158 -24.17 -18.17 4.80
C GLU A 158 -23.09 -18.60 3.79
N CYS A 159 -21.88 -18.05 3.86
CA CYS A 159 -20.77 -18.42 2.96
C CYS A 159 -20.36 -19.90 3.07
N LEU A 160 -20.56 -20.51 4.24
CA LEU A 160 -20.24 -21.92 4.48
C LEU A 160 -21.42 -22.86 4.24
N GLY A 161 -22.61 -22.34 3.90
CA GLY A 161 -23.83 -23.12 3.76
C GLY A 161 -24.32 -23.73 5.08
N LEU A 162 -24.05 -23.07 6.20
CA LEU A 162 -24.35 -23.51 7.56
C LEU A 162 -25.42 -22.63 8.23
N GLN A 163 -25.96 -23.12 9.34
CA GLN A 163 -26.73 -22.31 10.29
C GLN A 163 -25.78 -21.56 11.23
N PRO A 164 -26.11 -20.33 11.66
CA PRO A 164 -25.27 -19.56 12.58
C PRO A 164 -24.95 -20.30 13.89
N SER A 165 -25.84 -21.18 14.36
CA SER A 165 -25.62 -22.02 15.56
C SER A 165 -24.57 -23.12 15.37
N GLN A 166 -24.21 -23.45 14.12
CA GLN A 166 -23.19 -24.45 13.79
C GLN A 166 -21.78 -23.85 13.76
N ILE A 167 -21.65 -22.52 13.83
CA ILE A 167 -20.41 -21.84 14.17
C ILE A 167 -20.40 -21.70 15.69
N LEU A 168 -19.45 -22.35 16.37
CA LEU A 168 -19.34 -22.34 17.83
C LEU A 168 -18.59 -21.10 18.32
N ALA A 169 -17.51 -20.71 17.63
CA ALA A 169 -16.72 -19.55 18.00
C ALA A 169 -16.17 -18.80 16.77
N LEU A 170 -15.98 -17.49 16.94
CA LEU A 170 -15.33 -16.58 16.01
C LEU A 170 -14.27 -15.79 16.76
N GLY A 171 -13.02 -15.91 16.30
CA GLY A 171 -11.89 -15.24 16.91
C GLY A 171 -10.98 -14.56 15.91
N ARG A 172 -10.08 -13.73 16.44
CA ARG A 172 -9.01 -13.08 15.69
C ARG A 172 -7.73 -13.11 16.50
N ASN A 173 -6.60 -13.32 15.85
CA ASN A 173 -5.29 -13.16 16.47
C ASN A 173 -4.66 -11.79 16.10
N SER A 174 -3.46 -11.53 16.63
CA SER A 174 -2.69 -10.32 16.31
C SER A 174 -2.17 -10.25 14.87
N LEU A 175 -2.20 -11.36 14.13
CA LEU A 175 -1.82 -11.41 12.71
C LEU A 175 -3.02 -11.19 11.77
N HIS A 176 -4.18 -10.85 12.34
CA HIS A 176 -5.44 -10.66 11.63
C HIS A 176 -6.00 -11.91 10.95
N ASP A 177 -5.65 -13.10 11.42
CA ASP A 177 -6.27 -14.36 11.01
C ASP A 177 -7.65 -14.49 11.68
N LEU A 178 -8.70 -14.74 10.88
CA LEU A 178 -10.05 -15.01 11.36
C LEU A 178 -10.17 -16.51 11.65
N VAL A 179 -10.44 -16.87 12.90
CA VAL A 179 -10.65 -18.26 13.32
C VAL A 179 -12.15 -18.53 13.42
N ILE A 180 -12.62 -19.53 12.67
CA ILE A 180 -14.01 -19.96 12.60
C ILE A 180 -14.07 -21.38 13.15
N GLU A 181 -14.52 -21.52 14.40
CA GLU A 181 -14.74 -22.84 15.02
C GLU A 181 -16.13 -23.35 14.63
N LEU A 182 -16.17 -24.52 14.00
CA LEU A 182 -17.40 -25.21 13.63
C LEU A 182 -17.76 -26.29 14.65
N ASP A 183 -19.05 -26.61 14.69
CA ASP A 183 -19.55 -27.77 15.44
C ASP A 183 -18.85 -29.06 14.96
N PRO A 184 -18.38 -29.94 15.87
CA PRO A 184 -17.65 -31.16 15.50
C PRO A 184 -18.44 -32.14 14.62
N THR A 185 -19.76 -31.99 14.52
CA THR A 185 -20.62 -32.80 13.64
C THR A 185 -20.56 -32.38 12.18
N ILE A 186 -19.97 -31.21 11.86
CA ILE A 186 -19.85 -30.70 10.50
C ILE A 186 -18.64 -31.32 9.80
N ASP A 187 -18.88 -32.03 8.71
CA ASP A 187 -17.82 -32.45 7.80
C ASP A 187 -17.45 -31.30 6.86
N PHE A 188 -16.50 -30.48 7.31
CA PHE A 188 -15.94 -29.40 6.52
C PHE A 188 -14.71 -29.83 5.69
N SER A 189 -14.44 -31.14 5.55
CA SER A 189 -13.35 -31.61 4.69
C SER A 189 -13.57 -31.20 3.23
N ALA A 190 -12.52 -31.18 2.41
CA ALA A 190 -12.65 -30.87 0.99
C ALA A 190 -13.53 -31.89 0.22
N ALA A 191 -13.79 -33.06 0.80
CA ALA A 191 -14.76 -34.03 0.27
C ALA A 191 -16.19 -33.76 0.74
N GLY A 192 -16.37 -33.22 1.95
CA GLY A 192 -17.67 -32.93 2.55
C GLY A 192 -18.21 -31.53 2.26
N MET A 193 -17.34 -30.56 2.00
CA MET A 193 -17.69 -29.15 1.86
C MET A 193 -16.80 -28.44 0.83
N GLU A 194 -17.41 -27.97 -0.26
CA GLU A 194 -16.77 -27.00 -1.15
C GLU A 194 -16.95 -25.60 -0.59
N ILE A 195 -15.89 -24.79 -0.61
CA ILE A 195 -15.87 -23.45 -0.01
C ILE A 195 -15.41 -22.47 -1.07
N ASP A 196 -16.23 -21.48 -1.37
CA ASP A 196 -15.83 -20.34 -2.19
C ASP A 196 -14.91 -19.44 -1.37
N ALA A 197 -13.61 -19.56 -1.65
CA ALA A 197 -12.58 -18.80 -0.94
C ALA A 197 -12.68 -17.29 -1.18
N VAL A 198 -13.20 -16.86 -2.34
CA VAL A 198 -13.37 -15.44 -2.66
C VAL A 198 -14.56 -14.89 -1.89
N GLU A 199 -15.68 -15.62 -1.86
CA GLU A 199 -16.86 -15.23 -1.08
C GLU A 199 -16.54 -15.17 0.42
N LEU A 200 -15.89 -16.21 0.96
CA LEU A 200 -15.47 -16.26 2.36
C LEU A 200 -14.54 -15.10 2.72
N MET A 201 -13.61 -14.75 1.82
CA MET A 201 -12.73 -13.59 1.98
C MET A 201 -13.52 -12.27 1.97
N ASN A 202 -14.44 -12.09 1.02
CA ASN A 202 -15.25 -10.88 0.89
C ASN A 202 -16.20 -10.66 2.08
N ALA A 203 -16.70 -11.74 2.67
CA ALA A 203 -17.57 -11.69 3.85
C ALA A 203 -16.79 -11.50 5.16
N SER A 204 -15.46 -11.70 5.15
CA SER A 204 -14.63 -11.55 6.35
C SER A 204 -14.45 -10.07 6.74
N PRO A 205 -14.15 -9.77 8.03
CA PRO A 205 -13.88 -8.40 8.46
C PRO A 205 -12.73 -7.75 7.67
N PRO A 206 -12.76 -6.43 7.45
CA PRO A 206 -11.68 -5.74 6.76
C PRO A 206 -10.30 -6.01 7.37
N GLY A 207 -9.31 -6.15 6.49
CA GLY A 207 -7.93 -6.48 6.86
C GLY A 207 -7.74 -7.89 7.40
N THR A 208 -8.67 -8.82 7.16
CA THR A 208 -8.46 -10.24 7.48
C THR A 208 -7.37 -10.81 6.57
N ARG A 209 -6.32 -11.39 7.18
CA ARG A 209 -5.19 -11.97 6.45
C ARG A 209 -5.50 -13.36 5.91
N SER A 210 -6.05 -14.23 6.77
CA SER A 210 -6.46 -15.58 6.42
C SER A 210 -7.74 -15.97 7.16
N GLN A 211 -8.51 -16.89 6.60
CA GLN A 211 -9.65 -17.53 7.25
C GLN A 211 -9.28 -18.97 7.61
N ILE A 212 -9.29 -19.27 8.91
CA ILE A 212 -8.96 -20.57 9.46
C ILE A 212 -10.25 -21.22 9.94
N ILE A 213 -10.71 -22.23 9.22
CA ILE A 213 -11.86 -23.04 9.63
C ILE A 213 -11.32 -24.21 10.44
N THR A 214 -11.84 -24.41 11.64
CA THR A 214 -11.36 -25.45 12.55
C THR A 214 -12.51 -26.10 13.32
N SER A 215 -12.34 -27.34 13.74
CA SER A 215 -13.26 -27.99 14.67
C SER A 215 -12.52 -29.04 15.50
N ARG A 216 -13.16 -29.51 16.57
CA ARG A 216 -12.67 -30.65 17.34
C ARG A 216 -12.74 -31.91 16.48
N GLY A 217 -11.71 -32.75 16.50
CA GLY A 217 -11.55 -33.86 15.55
C GLY A 217 -12.55 -35.03 15.64
N GLY A 218 -13.49 -35.00 16.58
CA GLY A 218 -14.77 -35.75 16.47
C GLY A 218 -14.70 -37.22 16.06
N GLY A 219 -13.68 -37.98 16.47
CA GLY A 219 -13.51 -39.41 16.12
C GLY A 219 -12.64 -39.71 14.90
N GLN A 220 -12.07 -38.70 14.22
CA GLN A 220 -11.23 -38.84 13.02
C GLN A 220 -9.71 -38.89 13.29
N SER A 221 -9.27 -39.65 14.30
CA SER A 221 -7.84 -39.85 14.65
C SER A 221 -6.98 -38.57 14.83
N ALA A 222 -7.61 -37.43 15.12
CA ALA A 222 -6.96 -36.15 15.43
C ALA A 222 -7.72 -35.42 16.55
N ASP A 223 -7.02 -34.56 17.30
CA ASP A 223 -7.62 -33.73 18.36
C ASP A 223 -8.36 -32.52 17.78
N PHE A 224 -7.84 -31.91 16.71
CA PHE A 224 -8.53 -30.87 15.95
C PHE A 224 -8.25 -30.95 14.44
N LEU A 225 -9.20 -30.44 13.67
CA LEU A 225 -9.15 -30.38 12.21
C LEU A 225 -8.98 -28.93 11.76
N LYS A 226 -8.42 -28.71 10.57
CA LYS A 226 -8.34 -27.37 9.97
C LYS A 226 -8.44 -27.35 8.44
N ARG A 227 -8.91 -26.21 7.92
CA ARG A 227 -8.74 -25.73 6.53
C ARG A 227 -8.42 -24.24 6.58
N VAL A 228 -7.63 -23.77 5.62
CA VAL A 228 -7.13 -22.41 5.62
C VAL A 228 -7.35 -21.79 4.26
N PHE A 229 -7.77 -20.54 4.25
CA PHE A 229 -8.05 -19.77 3.04
C PHE A 229 -7.32 -18.44 3.15
N ALA A 230 -6.63 -18.07 2.07
CA ALA A 230 -5.91 -16.82 1.98
C ALA A 230 -5.89 -16.36 0.52
N TYR A 231 -5.94 -15.04 0.31
CA TYR A 231 -5.85 -14.41 -1.00
C TYR A 231 -6.87 -14.96 -2.04
N GLY A 232 -8.07 -15.33 -1.59
CA GLY A 232 -9.14 -15.85 -2.46
C GLY A 232 -8.90 -17.29 -2.94
N SER A 233 -8.03 -18.05 -2.27
CA SER A 233 -7.77 -19.46 -2.58
C SER A 233 -7.67 -20.31 -1.31
N GLU A 234 -7.94 -21.62 -1.42
CA GLU A 234 -7.65 -22.55 -0.34
C GLU A 234 -6.14 -22.74 -0.23
N ASP A 235 -5.59 -22.32 0.90
CA ASP A 235 -4.19 -22.50 1.20
C ASP A 235 -3.96 -23.94 1.69
N GLN A 236 -3.08 -24.64 0.99
CA GLN A 236 -2.66 -25.99 1.35
C GLN A 236 -1.54 -25.97 2.40
N ALA A 237 -1.01 -24.80 2.74
CA ALA A 237 -0.08 -24.60 3.83
C ALA A 237 -0.82 -24.40 5.16
N THR A 238 -0.14 -24.74 6.25
CA THR A 238 0.29 -23.71 7.21
C THR A 238 0.94 -24.35 8.43
N GLY A 239 2.28 -24.37 8.43
CA GLY A 239 3.04 -24.49 9.69
C GLY A 239 2.82 -23.28 10.61
N SER A 240 2.55 -22.10 10.03
CA SER A 240 2.31 -20.84 10.74
C SER A 240 0.95 -20.75 11.44
N THR A 241 -0.10 -21.39 10.92
CA THR A 241 -1.40 -21.43 11.63
C THR A 241 -1.34 -22.31 12.85
N TYR A 242 -0.36 -23.21 12.98
CA TYR A 242 -0.14 -23.91 14.25
C TYR A 242 0.31 -22.94 15.35
N CYS A 243 1.00 -21.84 15.02
CA CYS A 243 1.26 -20.78 15.99
C CYS A 243 -0.04 -20.20 16.58
N VAL A 244 -1.15 -20.31 15.85
CA VAL A 244 -2.48 -19.77 16.20
C VAL A 244 -3.37 -20.84 16.85
N LEU A 245 -3.48 -22.01 16.20
CA LEU A 245 -4.39 -23.08 16.58
C LEU A 245 -3.88 -23.91 17.76
N ILE A 246 -2.56 -24.04 17.97
CA ILE A 246 -2.01 -24.75 19.13
C ILE A 246 -2.45 -24.08 20.43
N PRO A 247 -2.15 -22.79 20.70
CA PRO A 247 -2.60 -22.16 21.95
C PRO A 247 -4.13 -22.14 22.06
N TYR A 248 -4.84 -21.97 20.95
CA TYR A 248 -6.30 -22.00 20.91
C TYR A 248 -6.87 -23.34 21.39
N TRP A 249 -6.50 -24.46 20.77
CA TRP A 249 -7.01 -25.78 21.12
C TRP A 249 -6.44 -26.32 22.43
N SER A 250 -5.19 -26.00 22.79
CA SER A 250 -4.63 -26.31 24.11
C SER A 250 -5.50 -25.74 25.24
N SER A 251 -6.01 -24.51 25.07
CA SER A 251 -6.88 -23.88 26.08
C SER A 251 -8.26 -24.54 26.19
N LYS A 252 -8.75 -25.15 25.09
CA LYS A 252 -10.11 -25.72 25.00
C LYS A 252 -10.18 -27.21 25.31
N LEU A 253 -9.13 -27.97 25.01
CA LEU A 253 -9.19 -29.43 25.08
C LEU A 253 -9.07 -30.01 26.49
N SER A 254 -8.75 -29.22 27.52
CA SER A 254 -8.58 -29.68 28.92
C SER A 254 -7.71 -30.95 29.06
N GLN A 255 -6.86 -31.25 28.07
CA GLN A 255 -6.05 -32.47 28.08
C GLN A 255 -4.75 -32.18 28.82
N SER A 256 -4.50 -32.96 29.87
CA SER A 256 -3.22 -33.01 30.60
C SER A 256 -2.08 -33.63 29.78
N SER A 257 -2.34 -33.96 28.52
CA SER A 257 -1.40 -34.62 27.61
C SER A 257 -0.45 -33.59 27.00
N SER A 258 0.85 -33.86 27.09
CA SER A 258 1.90 -33.02 26.50
C SER A 258 1.95 -33.06 24.97
N CYS A 259 1.03 -33.77 24.31
CA CYS A 259 0.99 -34.00 22.87
C CYS A 259 -0.43 -33.93 22.30
N MET A 260 -0.64 -33.23 21.18
CA MET A 260 -1.90 -33.13 20.42
C MET A 260 -1.69 -33.50 18.95
N LYS A 261 -2.72 -34.05 18.31
CA LYS A 261 -2.74 -34.35 16.88
C LYS A 261 -3.61 -33.38 16.12
N ALA A 262 -3.08 -32.80 15.05
CA ALA A 262 -3.81 -31.92 14.17
C ALA A 262 -3.87 -32.50 12.76
N LYS A 263 -5.00 -32.31 12.09
CA LYS A 263 -5.19 -32.76 10.71
C LYS A 263 -5.75 -31.66 9.82
N GLN A 264 -5.10 -31.45 8.70
CA GLN A 264 -5.57 -30.59 7.63
C GLN A 264 -6.42 -31.39 6.66
N VAL A 265 -7.67 -30.94 6.46
CA VAL A 265 -8.69 -31.65 5.69
C VAL A 265 -9.00 -30.96 4.36
N SER A 266 -8.03 -30.25 3.78
CA SER A 266 -8.08 -29.72 2.41
C SER A 266 -7.85 -30.82 1.36
N LYS A 267 -7.95 -30.49 0.06
CA LYS A 267 -7.70 -31.45 -1.05
C LYS A 267 -6.32 -32.12 -0.97
N ARG A 268 -5.30 -31.38 -0.53
CA ARG A 268 -3.99 -31.92 -0.12
C ARG A 268 -4.00 -32.01 1.40
N THR A 269 -3.98 -33.23 1.92
CA THR A 269 -4.11 -33.50 3.37
C THR A 269 -2.79 -33.22 4.09
N GLY A 270 -2.82 -33.11 5.42
CA GLY A 270 -1.59 -33.07 6.21
C GLY A 270 -1.83 -33.41 7.67
N GLU A 271 -0.87 -34.04 8.32
CA GLU A 271 -0.95 -34.44 9.73
C GLU A 271 0.24 -33.88 10.50
N ALA A 272 0.00 -33.46 11.75
CA ALA A 272 1.03 -32.96 12.65
C ALA A 272 0.82 -33.48 14.08
N GLU A 273 1.92 -33.90 14.71
CA GLU A 273 1.98 -34.12 16.15
C GLU A 273 2.62 -32.91 16.82
N ILE A 274 1.96 -32.38 17.85
CA ILE A 274 2.29 -31.13 18.52
C ILE A 274 2.67 -31.45 19.95
N GLU A 275 3.88 -31.09 20.38
CA GLU A 275 4.28 -31.21 21.79
C GLU A 275 4.37 -29.82 22.46
N THR A 276 3.76 -29.65 23.63
CA THR A 276 3.88 -28.39 24.39
C THR A 276 5.16 -28.39 25.22
N VAL A 277 6.07 -27.45 24.95
CA VAL A 277 7.29 -27.22 25.74
C VAL A 277 6.98 -26.20 26.84
N THR A 278 6.99 -26.60 28.10
CA THR A 278 6.95 -25.65 29.22
C THR A 278 8.30 -24.94 29.31
N SER A 279 8.41 -23.70 28.82
CA SER A 279 9.60 -22.86 29.01
C SER A 279 9.28 -21.56 29.75
N ASP A 280 9.83 -21.44 30.96
CA ASP A 280 10.15 -20.27 31.79
C ASP A 280 9.25 -19.00 31.71
N PRO A 281 8.53 -18.60 32.79
CA PRO A 281 7.62 -17.43 32.83
C PRO A 281 8.27 -16.05 32.66
N GLY A 282 9.58 -15.96 32.40
CA GLY A 282 10.37 -14.72 32.51
C GLY A 282 10.75 -14.00 31.21
N ARG A 283 10.34 -14.46 30.01
CA ARG A 283 10.66 -13.76 28.75
C ARG A 283 9.47 -12.96 28.23
N THR A 284 9.27 -11.79 28.82
CA THR A 284 8.55 -10.68 28.17
C THR A 284 9.32 -10.27 26.91
N PHE A 285 8.78 -10.61 25.73
CA PHE A 285 9.17 -9.95 24.49
C PHE A 285 8.58 -8.53 24.50
N SER A 286 9.39 -7.58 24.94
CA SER A 286 9.20 -6.17 24.61
C SER A 286 9.39 -6.03 23.09
N THR A 287 8.33 -5.80 22.35
CA THR A 287 8.39 -5.37 20.95
C THR A 287 7.78 -3.98 20.85
N THR A 288 8.64 -2.99 21.02
CA THR A 288 8.45 -1.65 20.48
C THR A 288 8.31 -1.82 18.97
N TRP A 289 7.10 -1.67 18.46
CA TRP A 289 6.86 -1.66 17.01
C TRP A 289 7.37 -0.33 16.47
N GLY A 290 8.62 -0.32 16.00
CA GLY A 290 9.04 0.67 15.01
C GLY A 290 8.16 0.45 13.78
N ARG A 291 7.34 1.45 13.42
CA ARG A 291 6.71 1.50 12.10
C ARG A 291 7.84 1.50 11.09
N SER A 292 8.09 0.37 10.42
CA SER A 292 8.76 0.43 9.14
C SER A 292 7.77 1.05 8.16
N ASP A 293 8.27 2.05 7.44
CA ASP A 293 7.55 2.77 6.43
C ASP A 293 6.90 1.83 5.43
N ALA A 294 5.68 2.19 5.02
CA ALA A 294 4.97 1.78 3.82
C ALA A 294 5.39 0.44 3.19
N LEU A 295 4.46 -0.53 3.16
CA LEU A 295 4.45 -1.56 2.13
C LEU A 295 4.50 -0.89 0.74
N THR A 296 5.71 -0.68 0.22
CA THR A 296 5.96 -0.56 -1.20
C THR A 296 5.67 -1.92 -1.79
N ILE A 297 4.46 -2.08 -2.31
CA ILE A 297 4.23 -3.07 -3.36
C ILE A 297 5.06 -2.59 -4.54
N GLU A 298 6.32 -3.02 -4.63
CA GLU A 298 7.00 -3.06 -5.91
C GLU A 298 6.27 -4.12 -6.73
N ASP A 299 5.34 -3.63 -7.56
CA ASP A 299 4.55 -4.40 -8.50
C ASP A 299 5.47 -4.94 -9.61
N GLY A 300 6.26 -5.96 -9.25
CA GLY A 300 7.16 -6.67 -10.15
C GLY A 300 6.44 -7.72 -10.98
N THR A 301 5.11 -7.75 -10.96
CA THR A 301 4.22 -8.52 -11.85
C THR A 301 4.18 -7.88 -13.24
N TYR A 302 5.36 -7.66 -13.84
CA TYR A 302 5.43 -7.74 -15.29
C TYR A 302 5.05 -9.17 -15.65
N SER A 303 3.79 -9.33 -16.06
CA SER A 303 3.43 -10.28 -17.10
C SER A 303 4.57 -10.35 -18.13
N LYS A 304 4.76 -11.47 -18.82
CA LYS A 304 5.62 -11.52 -20.02
C LYS A 304 5.20 -10.54 -21.14
N LEU A 305 4.24 -9.65 -20.87
CA LEU A 305 3.72 -8.63 -21.75
C LEU A 305 4.54 -7.34 -21.62
N PRO A 306 4.67 -6.58 -22.71
CA PRO A 306 5.46 -5.35 -22.75
C PRO A 306 5.01 -4.31 -21.71
N GLY A 307 5.99 -3.64 -21.11
CA GLY A 307 5.80 -2.37 -20.40
C GLY A 307 5.75 -1.19 -21.36
N ILE A 308 5.60 0.02 -20.83
CA ILE A 308 5.67 1.24 -21.66
C ILE A 308 7.06 1.34 -22.31
N ASP A 309 7.10 1.44 -23.64
CA ASP A 309 8.32 1.61 -24.42
C ASP A 309 8.33 2.96 -25.16
N PRO A 310 9.01 3.99 -24.63
CA PRO A 310 9.13 5.29 -25.27
C PRO A 310 9.85 5.30 -26.62
N SER A 311 10.58 4.24 -26.97
CA SER A 311 11.27 4.11 -28.26
C SER A 311 10.30 3.79 -29.41
N GLN A 312 9.13 3.23 -29.09
CA GLN A 312 8.07 2.92 -30.05
C GLN A 312 7.09 4.08 -30.25
N LEU A 313 7.33 5.24 -29.63
CA LEU A 313 6.41 6.38 -29.66
C LEU A 313 6.02 6.78 -31.09
N GLU A 314 4.72 6.72 -31.37
CA GLU A 314 4.14 7.26 -32.59
C GLU A 314 3.69 8.70 -32.36
N VAL A 315 4.00 9.59 -33.31
CA VAL A 315 3.66 11.01 -33.22
C VAL A 315 2.87 11.45 -34.43
N THR A 316 1.66 11.96 -34.20
CA THR A 316 0.84 12.66 -35.20
C THR A 316 0.71 14.12 -34.78
N LYS A 317 1.29 15.03 -35.56
CA LYS A 317 1.23 16.48 -35.28
C LYS A 317 -0.10 17.06 -35.74
N THR A 318 -0.61 18.05 -35.00
CA THR A 318 -1.75 18.84 -35.45
C THR A 318 -1.41 19.63 -36.71
N ILE A 319 -2.39 19.75 -37.60
CA ILE A 319 -2.33 20.65 -38.78
C ILE A 319 -3.13 21.94 -38.55
N THR A 320 -3.84 22.04 -37.42
CA THR A 320 -4.66 23.18 -37.02
C THR A 320 -4.31 23.60 -35.59
N PRO A 321 -3.14 24.22 -35.36
CA PRO A 321 -2.71 24.64 -34.03
C PRO A 321 -3.66 25.70 -33.46
N LYS A 322 -3.92 25.63 -32.15
CA LYS A 322 -4.80 26.57 -31.44
C LYS A 322 -4.17 27.96 -31.33
N ALA A 323 -4.99 29.01 -31.26
CA ALA A 323 -4.48 30.33 -30.87
C ALA A 323 -4.01 30.31 -29.40
N LEU A 324 -2.93 31.02 -29.11
CA LEU A 324 -2.47 31.19 -27.72
C LEU A 324 -3.38 32.18 -26.99
N VAL A 325 -3.69 31.85 -25.73
CA VAL A 325 -4.35 32.77 -24.80
C VAL A 325 -3.27 33.60 -24.12
N ALA A 326 -3.49 34.91 -23.98
CA ALA A 326 -2.53 35.78 -23.29
C ALA A 326 -2.39 35.35 -21.81
N ASN A 327 -1.17 35.44 -21.27
CA ASN A 327 -0.83 35.01 -19.91
C ASN A 327 -1.83 35.49 -18.85
N LYS A 328 -2.15 36.79 -18.86
CA LYS A 328 -3.10 37.43 -17.92
C LYS A 328 -4.53 36.87 -17.97
N ASP A 329 -4.90 36.23 -19.07
CA ASP A 329 -6.24 35.70 -19.32
C ASP A 329 -6.29 34.16 -19.10
N LEU A 330 -5.17 33.54 -18.68
CA LEU A 330 -5.12 32.12 -18.38
C LEU A 330 -5.94 31.78 -17.13
N VAL A 331 -6.86 30.83 -17.29
CA VAL A 331 -7.64 30.26 -16.18
C VAL A 331 -7.28 28.78 -16.04
N PHE A 332 -6.99 28.37 -14.81
CA PHE A 332 -6.56 27.00 -14.49
C PHE A 332 -7.51 25.94 -15.10
N GLY A 333 -6.96 25.05 -15.93
CA GLY A 333 -7.68 23.90 -16.49
C GLY A 333 -8.76 24.24 -17.53
N ARG A 334 -8.75 25.44 -18.12
CA ARG A 334 -9.72 25.86 -19.16
C ARG A 334 -9.16 25.79 -20.58
N THR A 335 -7.88 26.09 -20.74
CA THR A 335 -7.19 26.04 -22.04
C THR A 335 -6.29 24.82 -22.07
N PHE A 336 -6.27 24.07 -23.17
CA PHE A 336 -5.43 22.87 -23.32
C PHE A 336 -4.53 22.99 -24.55
N THR A 337 -3.37 22.35 -24.49
CA THR A 337 -2.38 22.36 -25.57
C THR A 337 -2.86 21.65 -26.83
N ASP A 338 -2.03 21.66 -27.89
CA ASP A 338 -2.41 21.11 -29.19
C ASP A 338 -2.46 19.59 -29.23
N HIS A 339 -1.68 18.92 -28.38
CA HIS A 339 -1.53 17.47 -28.39
C HIS A 339 -1.88 16.83 -27.04
N MET A 340 -2.03 15.51 -27.06
CA MET A 340 -2.15 14.67 -25.87
C MET A 340 -1.39 13.36 -26.07
N LEU A 341 -0.85 12.81 -24.98
CA LEU A 341 -0.28 11.47 -24.96
C LEU A 341 -1.37 10.46 -24.58
N SER A 342 -1.39 9.30 -25.23
CA SER A 342 -2.28 8.18 -24.90
C SER A 342 -1.55 6.85 -25.02
N ILE A 343 -1.76 5.95 -24.08
CA ILE A 343 -1.18 4.61 -24.02
C ILE A 343 -2.28 3.67 -23.53
N GLU A 344 -2.70 2.76 -24.40
CA GLU A 344 -3.68 1.74 -24.06
C GLU A 344 -3.00 0.56 -23.34
N TRP A 345 -3.76 -0.13 -22.51
CA TRP A 345 -3.34 -1.36 -21.86
C TRP A 345 -4.44 -2.42 -21.94
N THR A 346 -4.06 -3.68 -22.13
CA THR A 346 -4.97 -4.82 -21.97
C THR A 346 -4.31 -5.91 -21.14
N ALA A 347 -5.11 -6.67 -20.39
CA ALA A 347 -4.63 -7.80 -19.60
C ALA A 347 -3.93 -8.88 -20.46
N SER A 348 -4.26 -8.96 -21.75
CA SER A 348 -3.67 -9.91 -22.70
C SER A 348 -2.41 -9.43 -23.41
N GLN A 349 -2.18 -8.12 -23.51
CA GLN A 349 -1.08 -7.55 -24.31
C GLN A 349 -0.16 -6.60 -23.55
N GLY A 350 -0.48 -6.26 -22.30
CA GLY A 350 0.29 -5.29 -21.53
C GLY A 350 0.07 -3.88 -22.08
N TRP A 351 1.09 -3.03 -21.92
CA TRP A 351 1.07 -1.66 -22.45
C TRP A 351 1.32 -1.67 -23.95
N LEU A 352 0.42 -1.03 -24.69
CA LEU A 352 0.51 -0.87 -26.13
C LEU A 352 1.38 0.33 -26.50
N VAL A 353 1.61 0.51 -27.81
CA VAL A 353 2.42 1.58 -28.38
C VAL A 353 1.94 2.95 -27.88
N PRO A 354 2.80 3.77 -27.25
CA PRO A 354 2.43 5.11 -26.83
C PRO A 354 2.26 6.02 -28.04
N ARG A 355 1.24 6.88 -28.01
CA ARG A 355 0.93 7.79 -29.11
C ARG A 355 0.80 9.22 -28.61
N ILE A 356 1.48 10.17 -29.24
CA ILE A 356 1.12 11.58 -29.14
C ILE A 356 0.33 11.98 -30.38
N THR A 357 -0.90 12.44 -30.17
CA THR A 357 -1.84 12.81 -31.23
C THR A 357 -2.42 14.20 -30.97
N PRO A 358 -3.08 14.83 -31.96
CA PRO A 358 -3.81 16.07 -31.71
C PRO A 358 -4.84 15.86 -30.60
N TYR A 359 -5.00 16.88 -29.75
CA TYR A 359 -5.96 16.86 -28.64
C TYR A 359 -7.37 16.55 -29.18
N GLN A 360 -8.01 15.51 -28.63
CA GLN A 360 -9.29 15.00 -29.13
C GLN A 360 -10.15 14.43 -28.00
N ASN A 361 -11.44 14.27 -28.29
CA ASN A 361 -12.36 13.60 -27.38
C ASN A 361 -12.14 12.08 -27.42
N PHE A 362 -12.42 11.41 -26.30
CA PHE A 362 -12.46 9.96 -26.27
C PHE A 362 -13.79 9.42 -26.81
N SER A 363 -13.72 8.32 -27.56
CA SER A 363 -14.88 7.51 -27.96
C SER A 363 -14.89 6.22 -27.14
N LEU A 364 -15.60 6.22 -26.02
CA LEU A 364 -15.71 5.07 -25.12
C LEU A 364 -17.12 4.46 -25.20
N ASP A 365 -17.19 3.15 -24.96
CA ASP A 365 -18.47 2.45 -24.86
C ASP A 365 -19.23 2.95 -23.61
N PRO A 366 -20.56 3.14 -23.65
CA PRO A 366 -21.31 3.55 -22.47
C PRO A 366 -21.18 2.60 -21.28
N ALA A 367 -20.88 1.32 -21.50
CA ALA A 367 -20.63 0.33 -20.45
C ALA A 367 -19.18 0.34 -19.92
N THR A 368 -18.35 1.31 -20.32
CA THR A 368 -16.97 1.41 -19.82
C THR A 368 -16.94 1.70 -18.33
N CYS A 369 -16.23 0.86 -17.56
CA CYS A 369 -16.28 0.83 -16.10
C CYS A 369 -15.91 2.14 -15.40
N VAL A 370 -15.14 3.04 -16.03
CA VAL A 370 -14.86 4.37 -15.47
C VAL A 370 -16.13 5.18 -15.21
N PHE A 371 -17.15 5.06 -16.08
CA PHE A 371 -18.40 5.83 -15.96
C PHE A 371 -19.31 5.34 -14.83
N HIS A 372 -19.10 4.12 -14.35
CA HIS A 372 -20.00 3.46 -13.39
C HIS A 372 -19.38 3.32 -12.00
N TYR A 373 -18.09 2.99 -11.95
CA TYR A 373 -17.42 2.59 -10.70
C TYR A 373 -16.15 3.39 -10.40
N ALA A 374 -15.91 4.48 -11.13
CA ALA A 374 -14.79 5.40 -10.88
C ALA A 374 -13.42 4.70 -10.82
N PHE A 375 -13.19 3.72 -11.70
CA PHE A 375 -11.85 3.17 -11.97
C PHE A 375 -10.98 4.22 -12.64
N GLU A 376 -10.60 5.26 -11.89
CA GLU A 376 -9.79 6.37 -12.35
C GLU A 376 -8.91 6.95 -11.27
N CYS A 377 -7.67 7.25 -11.65
CA CYS A 377 -6.73 8.01 -10.85
C CYS A 377 -6.00 9.03 -11.74
N PHE A 378 -5.52 10.10 -11.13
CA PHE A 378 -4.85 11.17 -11.85
C PHE A 378 -3.68 11.76 -11.08
N GLU A 379 -2.82 12.45 -11.79
CA GLU A 379 -1.73 13.23 -11.23
C GLU A 379 -1.79 14.71 -11.60
N GLY A 380 -0.99 15.51 -10.90
CA GLY A 380 -0.87 16.93 -11.15
C GLY A 380 0.53 17.44 -10.86
N MET A 381 1.26 17.74 -11.92
CA MET A 381 2.59 18.36 -11.85
C MET A 381 2.69 19.51 -12.85
N LYS A 382 3.85 20.19 -12.87
CA LYS A 382 4.08 21.35 -13.73
C LYS A 382 5.43 21.23 -14.43
N ALA A 383 5.44 21.65 -15.70
CA ALA A 383 6.65 21.99 -16.42
C ALA A 383 6.88 23.51 -16.36
N TYR A 384 8.13 23.88 -16.12
CA TYR A 384 8.59 25.25 -16.01
C TYR A 384 9.63 25.52 -17.09
N LYS A 385 9.60 26.73 -17.64
CA LYS A 385 10.62 27.20 -18.56
C LYS A 385 11.66 28.01 -17.79
N CYS A 386 12.90 27.52 -17.77
CA CYS A 386 14.00 28.16 -17.07
C CYS A 386 14.40 29.45 -17.81
N PRO A 387 14.38 30.62 -17.16
CA PRO A 387 14.72 31.88 -17.81
C PRO A 387 16.22 32.01 -18.15
N HIS A 388 17.09 31.22 -17.51
CA HIS A 388 18.55 31.33 -17.64
C HIS A 388 19.14 30.53 -18.80
N ASP A 389 18.60 29.33 -19.06
CA ASP A 389 19.14 28.39 -20.05
C ASP A 389 18.09 27.87 -21.06
N ASP A 390 16.89 28.46 -21.06
CA ASP A 390 15.72 28.09 -21.87
C ASP A 390 15.25 26.63 -21.69
N SER A 391 15.81 25.90 -20.72
CA SER A 391 15.48 24.49 -20.50
C SER A 391 14.07 24.34 -19.93
N LEU A 392 13.38 23.27 -20.34
CA LEU A 392 12.15 22.86 -19.69
C LEU A 392 12.48 21.95 -18.51
N ARG A 393 11.79 22.16 -17.38
CA ARG A 393 12.06 21.47 -16.12
C ARG A 393 10.78 20.94 -15.50
N LEU A 394 10.83 19.73 -14.97
CA LEU A 394 9.79 19.13 -14.15
C LEU A 394 10.21 19.18 -12.68
N PHE A 395 9.25 19.45 -11.80
CA PHE A 395 9.51 19.47 -10.35
C PHE A 395 9.10 18.14 -9.71
N ARG A 396 10.10 17.39 -9.23
CA ARG A 396 9.96 16.10 -8.55
C ARG A 396 9.01 15.12 -9.26
N PRO A 397 9.14 14.92 -10.59
CA PRO A 397 8.22 14.09 -11.35
C PRO A 397 8.17 12.64 -10.85
N GLU A 398 9.28 12.12 -10.32
CA GLU A 398 9.40 10.76 -9.77
C GLU A 398 8.42 10.51 -8.62
N LYS A 399 8.23 11.50 -7.73
CA LYS A 399 7.26 11.39 -6.63
C LYS A 399 5.81 11.34 -7.13
N ASN A 400 5.52 12.03 -8.23
CA ASN A 400 4.20 11.98 -8.85
C ASN A 400 3.96 10.61 -9.52
N MET A 401 4.96 10.05 -10.22
CA MET A 401 4.85 8.70 -10.80
C MET A 401 4.64 7.63 -9.73
N ALA A 402 5.40 7.70 -8.63
CA ALA A 402 5.24 6.78 -7.51
C ALA A 402 3.82 6.84 -6.92
N ARG A 403 3.27 8.04 -6.72
CA ARG A 403 1.90 8.21 -6.19
C ARG A 403 0.82 7.80 -7.20
N LEU A 404 1.04 7.99 -8.50
CA LEU A 404 0.13 7.50 -9.55
C LEU A 404 0.07 5.98 -9.54
N ASN A 405 1.22 5.29 -9.47
CA ASN A 405 1.27 3.83 -9.35
C ASN A 405 0.61 3.32 -8.07
N LYS A 406 0.86 3.95 -6.90
CA LYS A 406 0.15 3.63 -5.65
C LYS A 406 -1.36 3.77 -5.80
N SER A 407 -1.82 4.79 -6.52
CA SER A 407 -3.24 5.04 -6.77
C SER A 407 -3.83 4.00 -7.72
N ALA A 408 -3.12 3.68 -8.82
CA ALA A 408 -3.52 2.66 -9.79
C ALA A 408 -3.65 1.28 -9.14
N ALA A 409 -2.64 0.84 -8.38
CA ALA A 409 -2.61 -0.44 -7.69
C ALA A 409 -3.79 -0.58 -6.70
N ARG A 410 -4.15 0.50 -5.99
CA ARG A 410 -5.28 0.48 -5.03
C ARG A 410 -6.63 0.15 -5.68
N ILE A 411 -6.81 0.48 -6.95
CA ILE A 411 -8.06 0.21 -7.70
C ILE A 411 -7.84 -0.81 -8.82
N ALA A 412 -6.83 -1.68 -8.70
CA ALA A 412 -6.52 -2.76 -9.63
C ALA A 412 -6.33 -2.31 -11.10
N LEU A 413 -5.86 -1.08 -11.32
CA LEU A 413 -5.40 -0.60 -12.62
C LEU A 413 -3.92 -0.95 -12.82
N PRO A 414 -3.46 -1.13 -14.08
CA PRO A 414 -2.08 -1.52 -14.34
C PRO A 414 -1.08 -0.46 -13.88
N THR A 415 0.00 -0.91 -13.24
CA THR A 415 1.16 -0.07 -12.93
C THR A 415 2.10 0.02 -14.14
N PHE A 416 3.06 0.95 -14.07
CA PHE A 416 4.00 1.21 -15.16
C PHE A 416 5.35 1.72 -14.63
N ASP A 417 6.38 1.69 -15.47
CA ASP A 417 7.66 2.32 -15.19
C ASP A 417 7.52 3.86 -15.27
N GLY A 418 7.71 4.52 -14.13
CA GLY A 418 7.58 5.96 -13.99
C GLY A 418 8.55 6.74 -14.87
N ASP A 419 9.79 6.27 -15.04
CA ASP A 419 10.80 6.98 -15.82
C ASP A 419 10.43 7.01 -17.30
N LYS A 420 9.81 5.92 -17.79
CA LYS A 420 9.30 5.85 -19.17
C LYS A 420 8.17 6.84 -19.42
N LEU A 421 7.25 6.99 -18.46
CA LEU A 421 6.19 7.98 -18.58
C LEU A 421 6.75 9.42 -18.48
N ILE A 422 7.74 9.67 -17.62
CA ILE A 422 8.43 10.96 -17.53
C ILE A 422 9.09 11.34 -18.86
N GLU A 423 9.77 10.40 -19.52
CA GLU A 423 10.36 10.62 -20.84
C GLU A 423 9.30 11.02 -21.88
N LEU A 424 8.17 10.30 -21.92
CA LEU A 424 7.07 10.59 -22.84
C LEU A 424 6.39 11.93 -22.55
N MET A 425 6.17 12.27 -21.28
CA MET A 425 5.68 13.59 -20.88
C MET A 425 6.65 14.69 -21.28
N GLY A 426 7.96 14.44 -21.19
CA GLY A 426 9.00 15.32 -21.68
C GLY A 426 8.87 15.61 -23.18
N LYS A 427 8.70 14.57 -23.99
CA LYS A 427 8.46 14.69 -25.44
C LYS A 427 7.18 15.48 -25.75
N LEU A 428 6.10 15.27 -24.99
CA LEU A 428 4.87 16.05 -25.12
C LEU A 428 5.09 17.53 -24.77
N CYS A 429 5.75 17.84 -23.65
CA CYS A 429 6.02 19.22 -23.22
C CYS A 429 6.91 19.97 -24.21
N ARG A 430 7.92 19.29 -24.78
CA ARG A 430 8.78 19.85 -25.84
C ARG A 430 7.97 20.18 -27.10
N MET A 431 7.08 19.29 -27.52
CA MET A 431 6.26 19.53 -28.71
C MET A 431 5.27 20.68 -28.54
N ASP A 432 4.71 20.82 -27.34
CA ASP A 432 3.78 21.89 -26.98
C ASP A 432 4.46 23.05 -26.23
N GLU A 433 5.78 23.23 -26.38
CA GLU A 433 6.55 24.20 -25.59
C GLU A 433 6.09 25.65 -25.77
N ARG A 434 5.44 25.97 -26.90
CA ARG A 434 4.88 27.29 -27.20
C ARG A 434 3.79 27.74 -26.21
N PHE A 435 3.22 26.80 -25.44
CA PHE A 435 2.24 27.08 -24.40
C PHE A 435 2.90 27.36 -23.03
N ILE A 436 4.21 27.19 -22.90
CA ILE A 436 4.94 27.39 -21.65
C ILE A 436 5.56 28.79 -21.65
N ALA A 437 4.95 29.72 -20.92
CA ALA A 437 5.51 31.06 -20.79
C ALA A 437 6.84 31.03 -20.01
N SER A 438 7.80 31.85 -20.43
CA SER A 438 9.07 32.08 -19.72
C SER A 438 8.94 33.05 -18.53
N GLU A 439 7.80 33.73 -18.42
CA GLU A 439 7.49 34.64 -17.33
C GLU A 439 7.33 33.87 -16.01
N LYS A 440 8.00 34.33 -14.93
CA LYS A 440 7.85 33.73 -13.60
C LYS A 440 6.40 33.82 -13.12
N GLY A 441 5.95 32.77 -12.46
CA GLY A 441 4.56 32.60 -12.04
C GLY A 441 3.69 31.85 -13.05
N TYR A 442 4.22 31.56 -14.24
CA TYR A 442 3.55 30.78 -15.27
C TYR A 442 4.23 29.44 -15.50
N SER A 443 3.41 28.44 -15.84
CA SER A 443 3.88 27.07 -16.06
C SER A 443 2.91 26.32 -16.97
N LEU A 444 3.32 25.12 -17.38
CA LEU A 444 2.42 24.18 -18.03
C LEU A 444 2.02 23.12 -17.04
N TYR A 445 0.75 23.09 -16.67
CA TYR A 445 0.20 22.05 -15.81
C TYR A 445 0.00 20.76 -16.62
N ILE A 446 0.52 19.65 -16.11
CA ILE A 446 0.50 18.33 -16.74
C ILE A 446 -0.43 17.44 -15.93
N ARG A 447 -1.39 16.81 -16.61
CA ARG A 447 -2.45 15.96 -16.04
C ARG A 447 -2.35 14.54 -16.59
N PRO A 448 -1.46 13.68 -16.06
CA PRO A 448 -1.55 12.25 -16.29
C PRO A 448 -2.82 11.70 -15.66
N THR A 449 -3.52 10.82 -16.36
CA THR A 449 -4.76 10.21 -15.90
C THR A 449 -4.82 8.79 -16.40
N LEU A 450 -5.15 7.85 -15.52
CA LEU A 450 -5.31 6.44 -15.84
C LEU A 450 -6.77 6.05 -15.55
N ILE A 451 -7.45 5.49 -16.56
CA ILE A 451 -8.85 5.07 -16.47
C ILE A 451 -9.01 3.60 -16.87
N GLY A 452 -9.94 2.90 -16.21
CA GLY A 452 -10.39 1.58 -16.63
C GLY A 452 -11.30 1.68 -17.86
N THR A 453 -11.02 0.89 -18.90
CA THR A 453 -11.75 0.93 -20.17
C THR A 453 -12.59 -0.32 -20.45
N GLN A 454 -12.65 -1.28 -19.51
CA GLN A 454 -13.39 -2.53 -19.70
C GLN A 454 -14.88 -2.26 -19.88
N ARG A 455 -15.47 -2.89 -20.90
CA ARG A 455 -16.89 -2.81 -21.24
C ARG A 455 -17.67 -3.81 -20.41
N THR A 456 -18.08 -3.42 -19.22
CA THR A 456 -18.79 -4.31 -18.29
C THR A 456 -19.49 -3.50 -17.21
N LEU A 457 -20.64 -4.02 -16.76
CA LEU A 457 -21.29 -3.58 -15.52
C LEU A 457 -20.94 -4.50 -14.34
N GLY A 458 -20.19 -5.58 -14.56
CA GLY A 458 -19.65 -6.39 -13.47
C GLY A 458 -18.52 -5.64 -12.77
N VAL A 459 -18.55 -5.63 -11.44
CA VAL A 459 -17.50 -4.99 -10.63
C VAL A 459 -16.38 -6.00 -10.39
N GLY A 460 -15.23 -5.77 -11.03
CA GLY A 460 -14.03 -6.59 -10.90
C GLY A 460 -12.81 -5.89 -11.50
N PRO A 461 -11.61 -6.49 -11.40
CA PRO A 461 -10.38 -5.92 -11.95
C PRO A 461 -10.50 -5.62 -13.46
N PRO A 462 -10.24 -4.38 -13.92
CA PRO A 462 -10.37 -4.04 -15.33
C PRO A 462 -9.39 -4.82 -16.21
N GLY A 463 -9.89 -5.54 -17.21
CA GLY A 463 -9.09 -6.21 -18.24
C GLY A 463 -8.55 -5.27 -19.34
N SER A 464 -8.89 -3.98 -19.29
CA SER A 464 -8.34 -2.95 -20.17
C SER A 464 -8.33 -1.59 -19.48
N ALA A 465 -7.36 -0.75 -19.83
CA ALA A 465 -7.19 0.59 -19.29
C ALA A 465 -6.59 1.55 -20.33
N LEU A 466 -6.69 2.85 -20.06
CA LEU A 466 -6.10 3.92 -20.86
C LEU A 466 -5.36 4.89 -19.93
N LEU A 467 -4.05 5.01 -20.13
CA LEU A 467 -3.24 6.09 -19.58
C LEU A 467 -3.19 7.22 -20.61
N TYR A 468 -3.52 8.43 -20.19
CA TYR A 468 -3.38 9.60 -21.06
C TYR A 468 -2.81 10.80 -20.31
N VAL A 469 -2.19 11.72 -21.04
CA VAL A 469 -1.65 12.97 -20.50
C VAL A 469 -2.15 14.14 -21.34
N ILE A 470 -2.81 15.08 -20.67
CA ILE A 470 -3.17 16.38 -21.25
C ILE A 470 -2.42 17.49 -20.51
N ALA A 471 -2.17 18.59 -21.21
CA ALA A 471 -1.46 19.74 -20.66
C ALA A 471 -2.28 21.02 -20.80
N SER A 472 -2.12 21.94 -19.85
CA SER A 472 -2.86 23.19 -19.76
C SER A 472 -1.92 24.33 -19.32
N PRO A 473 -1.78 25.42 -20.08
CA PRO A 473 -1.03 26.59 -19.62
C PRO A 473 -1.73 27.23 -18.41
N VAL A 474 -0.97 27.55 -17.37
CA VAL A 474 -1.51 28.11 -16.13
C VAL A 474 -0.67 29.27 -15.61
N GLY A 475 -1.34 30.29 -15.09
CA GLY A 475 -0.75 31.35 -14.28
C GLY A 475 -0.99 31.13 -12.78
N PRO A 476 -1.00 32.21 -11.97
CA PRO A 476 -1.38 32.15 -10.56
C PRO A 476 -2.72 31.45 -10.35
N TYR A 477 -2.82 30.61 -9.32
CA TYR A 477 -3.97 29.71 -9.13
C TYR A 477 -5.30 30.43 -8.85
N TYR A 478 -5.26 31.50 -8.04
CA TYR A 478 -6.46 32.29 -7.75
C TYR A 478 -6.55 33.50 -8.70
N PRO A 479 -7.75 33.83 -9.22
CA PRO A 479 -7.95 35.02 -10.06
C PRO A 479 -7.52 36.33 -9.38
N THR A 480 -7.52 36.34 -8.05
CA THR A 480 -7.09 37.47 -7.23
C THR A 480 -5.57 37.55 -7.03
N GLY A 481 -4.80 36.58 -7.55
CA GLY A 481 -3.36 36.46 -7.39
C GLY A 481 -2.95 35.66 -6.14
N PHE A 482 -1.75 35.92 -5.63
CA PHE A 482 -1.26 35.31 -4.38
C PHE A 482 -1.90 36.02 -3.17
N LYS A 483 -3.20 35.78 -2.95
CA LYS A 483 -3.96 36.33 -1.83
C LYS A 483 -4.35 35.27 -0.81
N ALA A 484 -4.52 35.70 0.43
CA ALA A 484 -4.94 34.80 1.49
C ALA A 484 -6.40 34.35 1.32
N ILE A 485 -6.65 33.06 1.51
CA ILE A 485 -7.98 32.44 1.41
C ILE A 485 -8.70 32.41 2.75
N SER A 486 -10.01 32.25 2.71
CA SER A 486 -10.86 32.02 3.88
C SER A 486 -11.47 30.61 3.81
N LEU A 487 -11.58 29.94 4.96
CA LEU A 487 -11.97 28.54 5.04
C LEU A 487 -13.27 28.32 5.80
N GLU A 488 -14.03 27.31 5.40
CA GLU A 488 -15.13 26.73 6.19
C GLU A 488 -14.64 25.49 6.92
N ALA A 489 -14.57 25.52 8.26
CA ALA A 489 -14.30 24.33 9.05
C ALA A 489 -15.50 23.37 8.95
N THR A 490 -15.33 22.32 8.14
CA THR A 490 -16.41 21.43 7.72
C THR A 490 -16.43 20.20 8.60
N ASP A 491 -17.47 20.07 9.42
CA ASP A 491 -17.70 18.99 10.39
C ASP A 491 -18.79 18.00 9.96
N TYR A 492 -19.75 18.44 9.14
CA TYR A 492 -20.86 17.60 8.69
C TYR A 492 -20.50 16.62 7.57
N ALA A 493 -19.38 16.86 6.86
CA ALA A 493 -18.91 16.04 5.75
C ALA A 493 -17.45 15.64 5.97
N VAL A 494 -17.16 14.36 5.73
CA VAL A 494 -15.83 13.80 5.92
C VAL A 494 -15.20 13.53 4.56
N ARG A 495 -13.99 14.07 4.34
CA ARG A 495 -13.24 13.93 3.08
C ARG A 495 -12.72 12.51 2.88
N ALA A 496 -12.21 11.89 3.94
CA ALA A 496 -11.58 10.58 3.94
C ALA A 496 -11.69 9.92 5.32
N TRP A 497 -11.64 8.58 5.35
CA TRP A 497 -11.81 7.78 6.56
C TRP A 497 -10.68 6.74 6.70
N PRO A 498 -10.28 6.34 7.92
CA PRO A 498 -9.33 5.25 8.13
C PRO A 498 -9.74 3.96 7.40
N GLY A 499 -8.79 3.32 6.75
CA GLY A 499 -9.04 2.15 5.87
C GLY A 499 -9.62 2.49 4.49
N GLY A 500 -9.99 3.75 4.26
CA GLY A 500 -10.46 4.27 2.98
C GLY A 500 -9.35 4.46 1.95
N VAL A 501 -9.50 5.47 1.09
CA VAL A 501 -8.59 5.75 -0.03
C VAL A 501 -8.15 7.21 -0.11
N GLY A 502 -8.27 7.96 0.99
CA GLY A 502 -7.99 9.40 1.03
C GLY A 502 -6.54 9.78 0.74
N ASP A 503 -5.62 8.86 0.98
CA ASP A 503 -4.20 8.96 0.67
C ASP A 503 -3.86 8.63 -0.80
N LYS A 504 -4.84 8.26 -1.61
CA LYS A 504 -4.70 7.99 -3.05
C LYS A 504 -5.38 9.08 -3.88
N LYS A 505 -4.85 9.33 -5.07
CA LYS A 505 -5.32 10.41 -5.95
C LYS A 505 -6.40 9.92 -6.93
N LEU A 506 -7.46 9.34 -6.36
CA LEU A 506 -8.59 8.76 -7.09
C LEU A 506 -9.67 9.80 -7.37
N GLY A 507 -10.33 9.75 -8.53
CA GLY A 507 -11.42 10.67 -8.88
C GLY A 507 -12.56 10.66 -7.84
N ALA A 508 -12.85 9.47 -7.29
CA ALA A 508 -13.88 9.25 -6.26
C ALA A 508 -13.69 10.09 -4.98
N ASN A 509 -12.45 10.51 -4.65
CA ASN A 509 -12.19 11.35 -3.48
C ASN A 509 -12.59 12.81 -3.65
N TYR A 510 -12.82 13.25 -4.89
CA TYR A 510 -13.05 14.66 -5.22
C TYR A 510 -14.52 14.98 -5.43
N ALA A 511 -15.27 14.10 -6.11
CA ALA A 511 -16.67 14.37 -6.44
C ALA A 511 -17.56 14.64 -5.20
N PRO A 512 -17.45 13.88 -4.08
CA PRO A 512 -18.24 14.14 -2.87
C PRO A 512 -17.91 15.49 -2.20
N CYS A 513 -16.73 16.05 -2.47
CA CYS A 513 -16.29 17.32 -1.89
C CYS A 513 -16.97 18.55 -2.53
N VAL A 514 -17.63 18.39 -3.68
CA VAL A 514 -18.22 19.51 -4.44
C VAL A 514 -19.38 20.17 -3.70
N VAL A 515 -20.27 19.39 -3.07
CA VAL A 515 -21.41 19.95 -2.32
C VAL A 515 -20.95 20.79 -1.13
N PRO A 516 -20.04 20.33 -0.25
CA PRO A 516 -19.43 21.19 0.77
C PRO A 516 -18.79 22.45 0.19
N GLN A 517 -18.02 22.33 -0.89
CA GLN A 517 -17.40 23.50 -1.55
C GLN A 517 -18.41 24.53 -2.03
N LEU A 518 -19.57 24.11 -2.53
CA LEU A 518 -20.65 25.03 -2.92
C LEU A 518 -21.23 25.75 -1.69
N LYS A 519 -21.41 25.06 -0.57
CA LYS A 519 -21.92 25.69 0.68
C LYS A 519 -20.94 26.71 1.24
N ALA A 520 -19.63 26.39 1.24
CA ALA A 520 -18.59 27.33 1.63
C ALA A 520 -18.61 28.59 0.77
N ALA A 521 -18.70 28.42 -0.55
CA ALA A 521 -18.78 29.53 -1.49
C ALA A 521 -20.03 30.40 -1.28
N GLN A 522 -21.20 29.81 -0.97
CA GLN A 522 -22.42 30.56 -0.65
C GLN A 522 -22.27 31.45 0.58
N ARG A 523 -21.39 31.07 1.52
CA ARG A 523 -21.04 31.86 2.71
C ARG A 523 -19.89 32.85 2.47
N GLY A 524 -19.39 32.98 1.23
CA GLY A 524 -18.25 33.83 0.89
C GLY A 524 -16.89 33.27 1.36
N LEU A 525 -16.81 31.96 1.60
CA LEU A 525 -15.59 31.26 1.96
C LEU A 525 -14.99 30.59 0.71
N HIS A 526 -13.67 30.54 0.63
CA HIS A 526 -12.97 30.12 -0.59
C HIS A 526 -12.77 28.61 -0.68
N GLN A 527 -12.55 27.92 0.45
CA GLN A 527 -12.29 26.48 0.51
C GLN A 527 -12.86 25.87 1.79
N ASN A 528 -12.97 24.54 1.83
CA ASN A 528 -13.25 23.80 3.06
C ASN A 528 -11.94 23.53 3.82
N LEU A 529 -11.97 23.63 5.15
CA LEU A 529 -11.03 22.97 6.04
C LEU A 529 -11.69 21.66 6.50
N TRP A 530 -11.14 20.54 6.08
CA TRP A 530 -11.72 19.22 6.37
C TRP A 530 -11.40 18.79 7.79
N LEU A 531 -12.45 18.48 8.55
CA LEU A 531 -12.33 17.98 9.91
C LEU A 531 -12.60 16.48 9.97
N PHE A 532 -12.00 15.81 10.94
CA PHE A 532 -12.19 14.38 11.17
C PHE A 532 -12.44 14.08 12.65
N GLY A 533 -13.40 13.19 12.90
CA GLY A 533 -13.73 12.71 14.24
C GLY A 533 -14.45 13.74 15.13
N PRO A 534 -15.00 13.29 16.28
CA PRO A 534 -15.63 14.17 17.26
C PRO A 534 -14.64 15.16 17.89
N GLU A 535 -13.34 14.88 17.84
CA GLU A 535 -12.27 15.77 18.30
C GLU A 535 -12.02 16.96 17.35
N GLU A 536 -12.63 16.95 16.15
CA GLU A 536 -12.43 17.96 15.11
C GLU A 536 -10.95 18.06 14.68
N TYR A 537 -10.32 16.92 14.41
CA TYR A 537 -8.96 16.86 13.90
C TYR A 537 -8.86 17.56 12.55
N ILE A 538 -7.88 18.44 12.43
CA ILE A 538 -7.59 19.16 11.20
C ILE A 538 -6.83 18.24 10.24
N THR A 539 -7.36 18.09 9.02
CA THR A 539 -6.77 17.20 8.00
C THR A 539 -6.18 17.96 6.82
N GLU A 540 -7.03 18.49 5.93
CA GLU A 540 -6.65 19.14 4.67
C GLU A 540 -7.46 20.41 4.42
N VAL A 541 -6.96 21.28 3.54
CA VAL A 541 -7.66 22.47 3.04
C VAL A 541 -8.04 22.28 1.59
N GLY A 542 -9.31 22.01 1.32
CA GLY A 542 -9.82 21.77 -0.03
C GLY A 542 -9.13 20.55 -0.65
N THR A 543 -8.21 20.79 -1.58
CA THR A 543 -7.37 19.75 -2.21
C THR A 543 -5.88 19.96 -1.92
N MET A 544 -5.56 20.56 -0.77
CA MET A 544 -4.21 20.92 -0.33
C MET A 544 -3.94 20.37 1.07
N ASN A 545 -2.69 20.00 1.35
CA ASN A 545 -2.27 19.72 2.72
C ASN A 545 -2.18 21.03 3.51
N LEU A 546 -2.42 20.99 4.83
CA LEU A 546 -2.35 22.16 5.69
C LEU A 546 -1.07 22.21 6.53
N PHE A 547 -0.53 23.40 6.69
CA PHE A 547 0.49 23.72 7.68
C PHE A 547 0.03 24.85 8.60
N VAL A 548 0.41 24.74 9.88
CA VAL A 548 0.17 25.72 10.93
C VAL A 548 1.50 26.13 11.54
N CYS A 549 1.81 27.42 11.53
CA CYS A 549 2.94 28.02 12.22
C CYS A 549 2.46 28.63 13.53
N MET A 550 3.06 28.24 14.65
CA MET A 550 2.66 28.74 15.97
C MET A 550 3.82 28.71 16.95
N LYS A 551 3.64 29.32 18.12
CA LYS A 551 4.51 29.13 19.27
C LYS A 551 3.98 28.01 20.16
N ASN A 552 4.85 27.10 20.56
CA ASN A 552 4.56 26.10 21.57
C ASN A 552 4.17 26.77 22.88
N LYS A 553 3.13 26.25 23.55
CA LYS A 553 2.60 26.83 24.79
C LYS A 553 3.58 26.74 25.97
N GLU A 554 4.33 25.64 26.06
CA GLU A 554 5.22 25.35 27.18
C GLU A 554 6.64 25.88 26.95
N THR A 555 7.18 25.69 25.75
CA THR A 555 8.57 26.05 25.44
C THR A 555 8.71 27.46 24.85
N GLY A 556 7.63 28.00 24.27
CA GLY A 556 7.66 29.27 23.53
C GLY A 556 8.40 29.20 22.18
N HIS A 557 8.94 28.03 21.81
CA HIS A 557 9.64 27.82 20.54
C HIS A 557 8.66 27.87 19.36
N LYS A 558 9.17 28.24 18.19
CA LYS A 558 8.36 28.26 16.96
C LYS A 558 8.20 26.85 16.43
N GLU A 559 6.99 26.49 16.04
CA GLU A 559 6.65 25.18 15.50
C GLU A 559 5.97 25.31 14.14
N LEU A 560 6.31 24.40 13.23
CA LEU A 560 5.59 24.15 11.99
C LEU A 560 4.90 22.79 12.09
N VAL A 561 3.57 22.78 12.12
CA VAL A 561 2.75 21.58 12.33
C VAL A 561 1.95 21.23 11.07
N THR A 562 1.93 19.96 10.70
CA THR A 562 1.03 19.39 9.68
C THR A 562 0.46 18.06 10.19
N ALA A 563 -0.74 17.70 9.71
CA ALA A 563 -1.32 16.38 9.99
C ALA A 563 -0.39 15.23 9.53
N PRO A 564 -0.33 14.11 10.26
CA PRO A 564 0.50 12.96 9.91
C PRO A 564 -0.11 12.17 8.73
N LEU A 565 0.71 11.35 8.07
CA LEU A 565 0.23 10.45 7.01
C LEU A 565 -0.31 9.15 7.63
N ASP A 566 -1.62 9.12 7.92
CA ASP A 566 -2.31 8.01 8.58
C ASP A 566 -3.23 7.19 7.63
N GLY A 567 -3.22 7.51 6.33
CA GLY A 567 -4.11 6.96 5.31
C GLY A 567 -5.31 7.85 4.96
N THR A 568 -5.60 8.88 5.75
CA THR A 568 -6.67 9.86 5.47
C THR A 568 -6.16 11.14 4.81
N ILE A 569 -4.84 11.35 4.78
CA ILE A 569 -4.17 12.52 4.19
C ILE A 569 -3.48 12.12 2.89
N LEU A 570 -3.70 12.88 1.82
CA LEU A 570 -2.97 12.72 0.57
C LEU A 570 -1.50 13.06 0.77
N GLU A 571 -0.63 12.14 0.38
CA GLU A 571 0.83 12.31 0.39
C GLU A 571 1.28 13.34 -0.67
N GLY A 572 1.11 14.63 -0.37
CA GLY A 572 1.42 15.75 -1.24
C GLY A 572 2.93 15.91 -1.54
N VAL A 573 3.31 15.99 -2.81
CA VAL A 573 4.70 16.30 -3.21
C VAL A 573 5.15 17.66 -2.66
N THR A 574 4.26 18.66 -2.68
CA THR A 574 4.55 19.98 -2.11
C THR A 574 4.64 19.95 -0.58
N ARG A 575 3.81 19.14 0.09
CA ARG A 575 3.91 18.91 1.54
C ARG A 575 5.27 18.31 1.91
N ASP A 576 5.68 17.26 1.20
CA ASP A 576 6.99 16.62 1.39
C ASP A 576 8.13 17.63 1.19
N SER A 577 8.06 18.44 0.12
CA SER A 577 9.05 19.51 -0.12
C SER A 577 9.09 20.56 0.99
N VAL A 578 7.94 21.00 1.52
CA VAL A 578 7.88 21.95 2.63
C VAL A 578 8.48 21.36 3.90
N LEU A 579 8.17 20.10 4.23
CA LEU A 579 8.76 19.42 5.39
C LEU A 579 10.27 19.28 5.27
N THR A 580 10.78 18.87 4.10
CA THR A 580 12.22 18.75 3.88
C THR A 580 12.92 20.10 3.99
N LEU A 581 12.42 21.14 3.32
CA LEU A 581 13.01 22.48 3.37
C LEU A 581 12.88 23.12 4.76
N ALA A 582 11.79 22.89 5.47
CA ALA A 582 11.63 23.36 6.84
C ALA A 582 12.67 22.74 7.78
N ARG A 583 12.89 21.42 7.67
CA ARG A 583 13.94 20.74 8.44
C ARG A 583 15.34 21.25 8.10
N GLU A 584 15.61 21.42 6.81
CA GLU A 584 16.92 21.91 6.34
C GLU A 584 17.19 23.37 6.73
N ARG A 585 16.19 24.25 6.62
CA ARG A 585 16.39 25.71 6.63
C ARG A 585 15.79 26.42 7.84
N LEU A 586 14.73 25.88 8.45
CA LEU A 586 14.08 26.50 9.62
C LEU A 586 14.53 25.89 10.95
N GLU A 587 14.80 24.59 11.04
CA GLU A 587 15.28 23.98 12.29
C GLU A 587 16.60 24.62 12.78
N PRO A 588 17.59 24.94 11.93
CA PRO A 588 18.77 25.69 12.34
C PRO A 588 18.48 27.11 12.89
N GLU A 589 17.32 27.68 12.54
CA GLU A 589 16.83 28.97 13.05
C GLU A 589 16.02 28.82 14.36
N GLY A 590 15.96 27.62 14.93
CA GLY A 590 15.25 27.33 16.18
C GLY A 590 13.78 26.98 16.01
N TRP A 591 13.35 26.58 14.80
CA TRP A 591 12.02 26.00 14.59
C TRP A 591 12.00 24.51 14.94
N THR A 592 10.81 24.00 15.27
CA THR A 592 10.55 22.57 15.40
C THR A 592 9.50 22.14 14.37
N VAL A 593 9.75 21.07 13.62
CA VAL A 593 8.85 20.59 12.56
C VAL A 593 8.12 19.32 13.04
N HIS A 594 6.80 19.38 13.15
CA HIS A 594 5.98 18.28 13.65
C HIS A 594 4.97 17.76 12.63
N GLU A 595 4.97 16.45 12.45
CA GLU A 595 3.88 15.71 11.83
C GLU A 595 3.02 15.09 12.94
N ARG A 596 1.99 15.83 13.38
CA ARG A 596 1.12 15.41 14.49
C ARG A 596 -0.32 15.86 14.27
N TYR A 597 -1.24 15.18 14.93
CA TYR A 597 -2.62 15.63 14.96
C TYR A 597 -2.73 16.98 15.69
N MET A 598 -3.63 17.81 15.19
CA MET A 598 -4.02 19.10 15.75
C MET A 598 -5.54 19.21 15.63
N THR A 599 -6.19 19.72 16.67
CA THR A 599 -7.65 19.91 16.66
C THR A 599 -8.00 21.37 16.40
N MET A 600 -9.23 21.64 15.98
CA MET A 600 -9.74 23.01 15.92
C MET A 600 -9.71 23.71 17.29
N GLY A 601 -9.92 22.98 18.37
CA GLY A 601 -9.80 23.51 19.73
C GLY A 601 -8.39 24.02 20.05
N GLU A 602 -7.36 23.25 19.70
CA GLU A 602 -5.96 23.64 19.87
C GLU A 602 -5.62 24.89 19.04
N LEU A 603 -6.07 24.92 17.78
CA LEU A 603 -5.84 26.06 16.88
C LEU A 603 -6.52 27.34 17.42
N ALA A 604 -7.77 27.22 17.88
CA ALA A 604 -8.52 28.34 18.45
C ALA A 604 -7.91 28.85 19.76
N GLU A 605 -7.37 27.97 20.59
CA GLU A 605 -6.64 28.35 21.80
C GLU A 605 -5.37 29.13 21.43
N ALA A 606 -4.56 28.61 20.50
CA ALA A 606 -3.34 29.27 20.03
C ALA A 606 -3.61 30.66 19.42
N GLU A 607 -4.72 30.83 18.70
CA GLU A 607 -5.19 32.13 18.21
C GLU A 607 -5.50 33.07 19.37
N SER A 608 -6.35 32.65 20.31
CA SER A 608 -6.76 33.48 21.45
C SER A 608 -5.62 33.89 22.39
N GLU A 609 -4.57 33.07 22.48
CA GLU A 609 -3.37 33.33 23.29
C GLU A 609 -2.28 34.11 22.52
N GLY A 610 -2.52 34.49 21.25
CA GLY A 610 -1.54 35.20 20.42
C GLY A 610 -0.30 34.36 20.06
N ARG A 611 -0.42 33.03 20.10
CA ARG A 611 0.63 32.08 19.75
C ARG A 611 0.58 31.65 18.27
N LEU A 612 -0.58 31.74 17.62
CA LEU A 612 -0.73 31.45 16.19
C LEU A 612 0.00 32.52 15.35
N LEU A 613 0.90 32.09 14.46
CA LEU A 613 1.72 32.98 13.63
C LEU A 613 1.18 33.10 12.22
N GLU A 614 0.92 31.97 11.56
CA GLU A 614 0.34 31.91 10.23
C GLU A 614 -0.21 30.51 9.93
N VAL A 615 -1.14 30.41 8.98
CA VAL A 615 -1.69 29.13 8.46
C VAL A 615 -1.62 29.16 6.94
N PHE A 616 -1.22 28.05 6.30
CA PHE A 616 -1.21 27.96 4.84
C PHE A 616 -1.45 26.54 4.31
N GLY A 617 -2.11 26.45 3.16
CA GLY A 617 -2.24 25.23 2.39
C GLY A 617 -1.07 25.02 1.42
N THR A 618 -0.80 23.78 1.03
CA THR A 618 0.23 23.42 0.05
C THR A 618 -0.28 22.41 -0.98
N GLY A 619 0.11 22.61 -2.24
CA GLY A 619 -0.23 21.69 -3.33
C GLY A 619 0.21 22.24 -4.69
N THR A 620 0.38 21.38 -5.69
CA THR A 620 0.97 21.74 -6.99
C THR A 620 0.36 22.99 -7.63
N ALA A 621 -0.96 23.16 -7.52
CA ALA A 621 -1.68 24.23 -8.21
C ALA A 621 -1.26 25.62 -7.72
N ALA A 622 -1.29 25.84 -6.40
CA ALA A 622 -0.94 27.12 -5.76
C ALA A 622 0.50 27.20 -5.23
N ILE A 623 1.20 26.06 -5.14
CA ILE A 623 2.44 25.85 -4.38
C ILE A 623 2.19 26.06 -2.88
N VAL A 624 1.92 27.30 -2.48
CA VAL A 624 1.49 27.72 -1.14
C VAL A 624 0.23 28.57 -1.28
N ALA A 625 -0.74 28.39 -0.38
CA ALA A 625 -1.96 29.19 -0.31
C ALA A 625 -2.13 29.72 1.12
N PRO A 626 -1.78 30.99 1.40
CA PRO A 626 -1.95 31.58 2.72
C PRO A 626 -3.41 31.56 3.16
N VAL A 627 -3.67 31.38 4.45
CA VAL A 627 -5.02 31.38 5.03
C VAL A 627 -5.16 32.61 5.92
N ARG A 628 -6.20 33.41 5.69
CA ARG A 628 -6.50 34.59 6.51
C ARG A 628 -7.39 34.26 7.69
N LYS A 629 -8.43 33.47 7.45
CA LYS A 629 -9.46 33.21 8.44
C LYS A 629 -10.16 31.88 8.24
N ILE A 630 -10.62 31.31 9.34
CA ILE A 630 -11.37 30.05 9.38
C ILE A 630 -12.71 30.30 10.07
N ALA A 631 -13.81 30.07 9.37
CA ALA A 631 -15.14 30.05 9.97
C ALA A 631 -15.33 28.71 10.69
N TRP A 632 -15.46 28.74 12.01
CA TRP A 632 -15.66 27.55 12.85
C TRP A 632 -16.73 27.82 13.90
N LYS A 633 -17.80 27.03 13.86
CA LYS A 633 -19.01 27.26 14.67
C LYS A 633 -19.50 28.70 14.46
N ASP A 634 -19.77 29.43 15.54
CA ASP A 634 -20.20 30.83 15.52
C ASP A 634 -19.03 31.83 15.56
N ARG A 635 -17.78 31.37 15.33
CA ARG A 635 -16.57 32.20 15.36
C ARG A 635 -15.90 32.30 13.99
N MET A 636 -15.25 33.43 13.77
CA MET A 636 -14.30 33.63 12.68
C MET A 636 -12.90 33.75 13.30
N LEU A 637 -12.07 32.72 13.14
CA LEU A 637 -10.72 32.69 13.67
C LEU A 637 -9.80 33.46 12.73
N ASP A 638 -8.96 34.34 13.28
CA ASP A 638 -7.86 34.97 12.53
C ASP A 638 -6.66 34.02 12.45
N CYS A 639 -6.03 33.92 11.29
CA CYS A 639 -4.92 33.02 11.06
C CYS A 639 -3.56 33.73 11.09
N GLY A 640 -3.43 34.85 11.81
CA GLY A 640 -2.16 35.53 12.11
C GLY A 640 -1.72 36.57 11.08
N LEU A 641 -2.50 36.80 10.02
CA LEU A 641 -2.16 37.76 8.97
C LEU A 641 -2.69 39.16 9.30
N LYS A 642 -1.84 40.19 9.24
CA LYS A 642 -2.29 41.58 9.36
C LYS A 642 -3.23 41.95 8.22
N GLU A 643 -4.07 42.96 8.42
CA GLU A 643 -5.03 43.44 7.38
C GLU A 643 -4.33 43.83 6.07
N THR A 644 -3.10 44.35 6.14
CA THR A 644 -2.32 44.79 4.98
C THR A 644 -1.46 43.69 4.33
N GLU A 645 -1.42 42.48 4.89
CA GLU A 645 -0.52 41.40 4.49
C GLU A 645 -1.31 40.23 3.92
N GLU A 646 -1.00 39.76 2.72
CA GLU A 646 -1.70 38.63 2.07
C GLU A 646 -1.01 37.27 2.27
N ALA A 647 0.13 37.26 2.92
CA ALA A 647 0.89 36.05 3.24
C ALA A 647 1.81 36.31 4.42
N GLY A 648 2.02 35.27 5.23
CA GLY A 648 2.99 35.30 6.31
C GLY A 648 4.43 35.07 5.81
N GLU A 649 5.39 35.30 6.70
CA GLU A 649 6.83 35.17 6.40
C GLU A 649 7.17 33.75 5.94
N ILE A 650 6.66 32.72 6.62
CA ILE A 650 7.03 31.33 6.34
C ILE A 650 6.41 30.85 5.02
N ALA A 651 5.15 31.18 4.77
CA ALA A 651 4.47 30.92 3.51
C ALA A 651 5.23 31.56 2.32
N LEU A 652 5.70 32.80 2.46
CA LEU A 652 6.52 33.49 1.45
C LEU A 652 7.88 32.82 1.24
N ARG A 653 8.57 32.46 2.32
CA ARG A 653 9.87 31.76 2.25
C ARG A 653 9.74 30.39 1.57
N MET A 654 8.74 29.60 1.96
CA MET A 654 8.46 28.29 1.36
C MET A 654 8.16 28.40 -0.13
N LYS A 655 7.32 29.37 -0.52
CA LYS A 655 7.05 29.66 -1.93
C LYS A 655 8.33 30.03 -2.67
N GLY A 656 9.13 30.95 -2.13
CA GLY A 656 10.36 31.42 -2.75
C GLY A 656 11.40 30.31 -2.93
N TRP A 657 11.60 29.45 -1.93
CA TRP A 657 12.52 28.31 -2.03
C TRP A 657 12.08 27.30 -3.09
N ILE A 658 10.80 26.94 -3.09
CA ILE A 658 10.27 25.97 -4.06
C ILE A 658 10.31 26.55 -5.48
N GLU A 659 9.91 27.81 -5.68
CA GLU A 659 9.96 28.47 -6.98
C GLU A 659 11.41 28.61 -7.48
N GLY A 660 12.35 28.97 -6.61
CA GLY A 660 13.77 29.05 -6.96
C GLY A 660 14.29 27.75 -7.56
N ILE A 661 13.90 26.61 -6.98
CA ILE A 661 14.22 25.29 -7.53
C ILE A 661 13.47 25.04 -8.84
N GLN A 662 12.16 25.30 -8.89
CA GLN A 662 11.31 25.03 -10.07
C GLN A 662 11.78 25.76 -11.34
N TYR A 663 12.15 27.04 -11.21
CA TYR A 663 12.64 27.86 -12.32
C TYR A 663 14.16 27.70 -12.54
N GLY A 664 14.86 26.91 -11.74
CA GLY A 664 16.29 26.68 -11.87
C GLY A 664 17.17 27.87 -11.44
N ASP A 665 16.64 28.77 -10.61
CA ASP A 665 17.46 29.77 -9.91
C ASP A 665 18.37 29.11 -8.86
N GLU A 666 17.90 28.01 -8.28
CA GLU A 666 18.65 27.13 -7.37
C GLU A 666 18.85 25.78 -8.04
N GLU A 667 20.11 25.38 -8.23
CA GLU A 667 20.43 24.05 -8.78
C GLU A 667 20.14 22.98 -7.74
N HIS A 668 19.18 22.10 -8.03
CA HIS A 668 18.70 21.12 -7.07
C HIS A 668 18.21 19.85 -7.77
N PRO A 669 18.44 18.63 -7.22
CA PRO A 669 17.98 17.37 -7.81
C PRO A 669 16.47 17.27 -8.06
N TRP A 670 15.69 18.09 -7.35
CA TRP A 670 14.23 18.15 -7.51
C TRP A 670 13.79 18.82 -8.82
N SER A 671 14.67 19.57 -9.48
CA SER A 671 14.41 20.19 -10.78
C SER A 671 15.00 19.31 -11.89
N VAL A 672 14.18 18.42 -12.44
CA VAL A 672 14.59 17.49 -13.50
C VAL A 672 14.48 18.17 -14.86
N LYS A 673 15.60 18.32 -15.58
CA LYS A 673 15.61 18.84 -16.95
C LYS A 673 14.93 17.85 -17.91
N ILE A 674 14.05 18.35 -18.76
CA ILE A 674 13.48 17.59 -19.87
C ILE A 674 14.53 17.55 -21.00
N PRO A 675 14.91 16.36 -21.49
CA PRO A 675 15.87 16.24 -22.58
C PRO A 675 15.43 16.93 -23.88
#